data_AF-A0AAV4TB12-F1
#
_entry.id   AF-A0AAV4TB12-F1
#
_cell.length_a   1.000
_cell.length_b   1.000
_cell.length_c   1.000
_cell.angle_alpha   90.00
_cell.angle_beta   90.00
_cell.angle_gamma   90.00
#
_symmetry.space_group_name_H-M   'P 1'
#
loop_
_entity.id
_entity.type
_entity.pdbx_description
1 polymer ?
#
loop_
_entity_poly.entity_id
_entity_poly.type
_entity_poly.pdbx_seq_one_letter_code
_entity_poly.pdbx_strand_id
1 'polypeptide(L)'
;LEEERILLGKLTQLSQLEKSFIVPKGIVVTTSAYEEFLTPEIHEAVKYLENIAYGNKEGDLQEACNKVSNIVEKTLLPKKICHSINEDLKDLFGDEVNQCRFAVRSSATGEDTAAMSAAGQMDTFLGIQGMKEIFAAVKKCWASQFGHIAVEYKADGFGNGFNECKHSELSLTAKRNGQVLNSPMAVVIQEMVACEVSGVLFTCDPVTNNPSVITITANFGLGETVVSGSVEPDTIKLKRTNNGKLEIEEVVIGSKHQRIIMQESGGTTTEDIDEYSRNESCLSKETAQRLGKLSLKIEKYYKSSRDIEWGILNDEIYILQSRPVTNVAAETDNEIKHEFDAPLRCENEYYSVANVGEVMPGATSPLGIDLVIKCFSNILKRSAKEKGVPDNFLQSKYYSTGLLPFYNHVMITVAELMTRYGLDTAASKGFMISIFGRIIDDPDIVEYASSKCGGEDPGQSLMFNLKFYWDLFSYDFGYKKVKKYLDNYHLNYLNTDTAEDCFAALMKSGSDFDKGIEQHFEGTESSSTWNMYLFRILCHAHGRFDTDVYSDFSSLLATSSNVESANVPHAMQEVAFQIVKDISPEEFRSMSIEEAEEWLQTTTCLSGYKFRQFLKRHGHRCLKEFDVRSITWEMDAKILIKLLQSLALGVSKEELRNKMMTSVKYFRNFMCL
;
A
#
# COMPACT_ATOMS: atom_id res chain seq x y z
N LEU A 1 16.82 -23.94 2.33
CA LEU A 1 16.81 -23.49 0.92
C LEU A 1 16.59 -24.63 -0.08
N GLU A 2 16.28 -25.87 0.36
CA GLU A 2 15.97 -27.02 -0.53
C GLU A 2 14.52 -27.07 -1.05
N GLU A 3 13.64 -26.12 -0.66
CA GLU A 3 12.19 -26.23 -0.89
C GLU A 3 11.66 -25.64 -2.20
N GLU A 4 12.45 -24.83 -2.92
CA GLU A 4 12.14 -24.30 -4.26
C GLU A 4 12.45 -25.32 -5.37
N ARG A 5 12.26 -26.62 -5.09
CA ARG A 5 12.29 -27.65 -6.13
C ARG A 5 11.10 -27.44 -7.06
N ILE A 6 11.40 -26.80 -8.19
CA ILE A 6 10.74 -26.80 -9.50
C ILE A 6 9.27 -27.20 -9.42
N LEU A 7 8.36 -26.22 -9.60
CA LEU A 7 6.90 -26.37 -9.51
C LEU A 7 6.35 -27.63 -10.19
N LEU A 8 6.95 -28.02 -11.33
CA LEU A 8 6.57 -29.23 -12.07
C LEU A 8 6.80 -30.54 -11.29
N GLY A 9 7.88 -30.67 -10.51
CA GLY A 9 8.21 -31.92 -9.81
C GLY A 9 7.17 -32.30 -8.75
N LYS A 10 6.71 -31.32 -7.96
CA LYS A 10 5.63 -31.51 -6.97
C LYS A 10 4.29 -31.83 -7.65
N LEU A 11 4.01 -31.18 -8.78
CA LEU A 11 2.80 -31.41 -9.56
C LEU A 11 2.78 -32.82 -10.19
N THR A 12 3.91 -33.28 -10.71
CA THR A 12 4.08 -34.65 -11.25
C THR A 12 3.84 -35.69 -10.15
N GLN A 13 4.40 -35.50 -8.95
CA GLN A 13 4.12 -36.39 -7.81
C GLN A 13 2.62 -36.42 -7.47
N LEU A 14 1.96 -35.27 -7.46
CA LEU A 14 0.53 -35.20 -7.21
C LEU A 14 -0.27 -35.95 -8.29
N SER A 15 0.08 -35.84 -9.57
CA SER A 15 -0.58 -36.59 -10.66
C SER A 15 -0.42 -38.12 -10.55
N GLN A 16 0.62 -38.58 -9.85
CA GLN A 16 0.79 -40.02 -9.56
C GLN A 16 -0.22 -40.50 -8.52
N LEU A 17 -0.56 -39.65 -7.54
CA LEU A 17 -1.53 -39.91 -6.47
C LEU A 17 -2.98 -39.66 -6.93
N GLU A 18 -3.20 -38.61 -7.71
CA GLU A 18 -4.49 -38.14 -8.19
C GLU A 18 -4.63 -38.37 -9.70
N LYS A 19 -5.29 -39.46 -10.08
CA LYS A 19 -5.49 -39.86 -11.49
C LYS A 19 -6.52 -39.05 -12.25
N SER A 20 -7.04 -37.96 -11.67
CA SER A 20 -8.02 -37.09 -12.31
C SER A 20 -7.42 -36.07 -13.29
N PHE A 21 -6.09 -36.05 -13.42
CA PHE A 21 -5.37 -35.18 -14.36
C PHE A 21 -4.02 -35.78 -14.74
N ILE A 22 -3.44 -35.25 -15.80
CA ILE A 22 -2.15 -35.65 -16.34
C ILE A 22 -1.20 -34.45 -16.28
N VAL A 23 0.07 -34.72 -15.97
CA VAL A 23 1.15 -33.74 -16.15
C VAL A 23 1.98 -34.21 -17.33
N PRO A 24 2.13 -33.40 -18.39
CA PRO A 24 2.94 -33.78 -19.54
C PRO A 24 4.37 -34.13 -19.12
N LYS A 25 4.96 -35.14 -19.78
CA LYS A 25 6.31 -35.59 -19.48
C LYS A 25 7.31 -34.48 -19.77
N GLY A 26 8.41 -34.44 -19.03
CA GLY A 26 9.43 -33.43 -19.25
C GLY A 26 10.61 -33.59 -18.32
N ILE A 27 11.64 -32.80 -18.58
CA ILE A 27 12.85 -32.69 -17.77
C ILE A 27 13.04 -31.26 -17.32
N VAL A 28 13.96 -31.08 -16.37
CA VAL A 28 14.31 -29.76 -15.87
C VAL A 28 15.81 -29.59 -15.93
N VAL A 29 16.25 -28.60 -16.70
CA VAL A 29 17.61 -28.12 -16.69
C VAL A 29 17.81 -27.34 -15.40
N THR A 30 18.69 -27.83 -14.53
CA THR A 30 18.83 -27.34 -13.17
C THR A 30 19.50 -25.98 -13.09
N THR A 31 19.35 -25.30 -11.96
CA THR A 31 20.10 -24.07 -11.65
C THR A 31 21.62 -24.30 -11.64
N SER A 32 22.08 -25.50 -11.27
CA SER A 32 23.50 -25.87 -11.37
C SER A 32 24.00 -25.94 -12.82
N ALA A 33 23.14 -26.31 -13.78
CA ALA A 33 23.49 -26.25 -15.20
C ALA A 33 23.58 -24.80 -15.69
N TYR A 34 22.75 -23.90 -15.17
CA TYR A 34 22.89 -22.46 -15.41
C TYR A 34 24.23 -21.94 -14.86
N GLU A 35 24.58 -22.27 -13.60
CA GLU A 35 25.87 -21.90 -13.01
C GLU A 35 27.07 -22.42 -13.82
N GLU A 36 27.02 -23.67 -14.28
CA GLU A 36 28.08 -24.26 -15.12
C GLU A 36 28.16 -23.59 -16.51
N PHE A 37 27.06 -23.00 -16.99
CA PHE A 37 27.01 -22.26 -18.25
C PHE A 37 27.57 -20.83 -18.13
N LEU A 38 27.58 -20.22 -16.93
CA LEU A 38 28.08 -18.86 -16.73
C LEU A 38 29.60 -18.79 -16.90
N THR A 39 30.03 -18.23 -18.04
CA THR A 39 31.45 -17.97 -18.33
C THR A 39 31.91 -16.65 -17.71
N PRO A 40 33.23 -16.42 -17.59
CA PRO A 40 33.76 -15.11 -17.17
C PRO A 40 33.24 -13.95 -18.03
N GLU A 41 33.07 -14.16 -19.34
CA GLU A 41 32.52 -13.16 -20.27
C GLU A 41 31.07 -12.80 -19.93
N ILE A 42 30.22 -13.79 -19.60
CA ILE A 42 28.85 -13.54 -19.16
C ILE A 42 28.85 -12.78 -17.83
N HIS A 43 29.67 -13.18 -16.87
CA HIS A 43 29.78 -12.50 -15.58
C HIS A 43 30.20 -11.02 -15.73
N GLU A 44 31.15 -10.71 -16.60
CA GLU A 44 31.56 -9.34 -16.88
C GLU A 44 30.44 -8.52 -17.55
N ALA A 45 29.73 -9.12 -18.50
CA ALA A 45 28.59 -8.47 -19.17
C ALA A 45 27.45 -8.17 -18.21
N VAL A 46 27.09 -9.14 -17.36
CA VAL A 46 26.08 -8.97 -16.30
C VAL A 46 26.50 -7.87 -15.33
N LYS A 47 27.76 -7.85 -14.88
CA LYS A 47 28.26 -6.80 -13.99
C LYS A 47 28.20 -5.42 -14.63
N TYR A 48 28.42 -5.32 -15.94
CA TYR A 48 28.25 -4.07 -16.68
C TYR A 48 26.79 -3.61 -16.67
N LEU A 49 25.84 -4.52 -16.90
CA LEU A 49 24.40 -4.24 -16.81
C LEU A 49 23.99 -3.81 -15.40
N GLU A 50 24.44 -4.51 -14.36
CA GLU A 50 24.17 -4.16 -12.96
C GLU A 50 24.65 -2.75 -12.61
N ASN A 51 25.82 -2.34 -13.09
CA ASN A 51 26.31 -0.98 -12.83
C ASN A 51 25.44 0.11 -13.46
N ILE A 52 24.87 -0.15 -14.64
CA ILE A 52 23.95 0.78 -15.30
C ILE A 52 22.58 0.77 -14.60
N ALA A 53 22.00 -0.42 -14.40
CA ALA A 53 20.68 -0.58 -13.79
C ALA A 53 20.62 -0.06 -12.34
N TYR A 54 21.70 -0.16 -11.57
CA TYR A 54 21.75 0.34 -10.19
C TYR A 54 22.25 1.79 -10.07
N GLY A 55 22.45 2.50 -11.19
CA GLY A 55 22.86 3.91 -11.18
C GLY A 55 24.30 4.14 -10.72
N ASN A 56 25.15 3.11 -10.71
CA ASN A 56 26.59 3.22 -10.42
C ASN A 56 27.39 3.78 -11.60
N LYS A 57 26.81 3.76 -12.81
CA LYS A 57 27.42 4.25 -14.05
C LYS A 57 26.33 4.76 -15.00
N GLU A 58 26.59 5.90 -15.65
CA GLU A 58 25.72 6.40 -16.73
C GLU A 58 25.82 5.49 -17.98
N GLY A 59 24.67 5.19 -18.59
CA GLY A 59 24.59 4.39 -19.81
C GLY A 59 23.15 4.12 -20.24
N ASP A 60 22.98 3.65 -21.48
CA ASP A 60 21.69 3.20 -22.00
C ASP A 60 21.38 1.78 -21.47
N LEU A 61 20.30 1.65 -20.70
CA LEU A 61 19.85 0.38 -20.12
C LEU A 61 19.47 -0.63 -21.20
N GLN A 62 18.80 -0.20 -22.27
CA GLN A 62 18.37 -1.05 -23.37
C GLN A 62 19.57 -1.61 -24.13
N GLU A 63 20.59 -0.78 -24.38
CA GLU A 63 21.84 -1.24 -25.02
C GLU A 63 22.56 -2.28 -24.13
N ALA A 64 22.64 -2.02 -22.82
CA ALA A 64 23.25 -2.94 -21.88
C ALA A 64 22.52 -4.29 -21.80
N CYS A 65 21.18 -4.27 -21.74
CA CYS A 65 20.34 -5.47 -21.77
C CYS A 65 20.55 -6.29 -23.05
N ASN A 66 20.53 -5.62 -24.20
CA ASN A 66 20.74 -6.25 -25.51
C ASN A 66 22.13 -6.88 -25.60
N LYS A 67 23.16 -6.22 -25.04
CA LYS A 67 24.53 -6.74 -25.02
C LYS A 67 24.65 -8.03 -24.23
N VAL A 68 24.10 -8.07 -23.00
CA VAL A 68 24.13 -9.28 -22.16
C VAL A 68 23.37 -10.42 -22.83
N SER A 69 22.15 -10.17 -23.30
CA SER A 69 21.31 -11.17 -23.97
C SER A 69 22.01 -11.78 -25.19
N ASN A 70 22.64 -10.95 -26.03
CA ASN A 70 23.40 -11.42 -27.19
C ASN A 70 24.61 -12.30 -26.82
N ILE A 71 25.32 -11.98 -25.74
CA ILE A 71 26.47 -12.78 -25.26
C ILE A 71 25.99 -14.15 -24.76
N VAL A 72 24.91 -14.16 -23.97
CA VAL A 72 24.28 -15.40 -23.48
C VAL A 72 23.83 -16.28 -24.65
N GLU A 73 23.13 -15.72 -25.63
CA GLU A 73 22.65 -16.48 -26.79
C GLU A 73 23.78 -17.04 -27.67
N LYS A 74 24.91 -16.33 -27.82
CA LYS A 74 26.04 -16.77 -28.64
C LYS A 74 26.96 -17.77 -27.93
N THR A 75 26.94 -17.79 -26.60
CA THR A 75 27.77 -18.70 -25.82
C THR A 75 27.41 -20.15 -26.12
N LEU A 76 28.43 -21.00 -26.25
CA LEU A 76 28.26 -22.43 -26.48
C LEU A 76 27.84 -23.12 -25.18
N LEU A 77 26.78 -23.93 -25.25
CA LEU A 77 26.39 -24.78 -24.13
C LEU A 77 27.51 -25.80 -23.84
N PRO A 78 27.93 -25.96 -22.57
CA PRO A 78 28.84 -27.02 -22.15
C PRO A 78 28.38 -28.40 -22.65
N LYS A 79 29.33 -29.19 -23.20
CA LYS A 79 29.03 -30.52 -23.77
C LYS A 79 28.34 -31.45 -22.78
N LYS A 80 28.69 -31.35 -21.49
CA LYS A 80 28.11 -32.12 -20.40
C LYS A 80 26.61 -31.83 -20.25
N ILE A 81 26.20 -30.56 -20.31
CA ILE A 81 24.80 -30.15 -20.26
C ILE A 81 24.05 -30.67 -21.49
N CYS A 82 24.61 -30.48 -22.69
CA CYS A 82 24.01 -31.01 -23.93
C CYS A 82 23.81 -32.52 -23.89
N HIS A 83 24.78 -33.25 -23.35
CA HIS A 83 24.73 -34.71 -23.22
C HIS A 83 23.64 -35.14 -22.24
N SER A 84 23.59 -34.55 -21.05
CA SER A 84 22.56 -34.85 -20.03
C SER A 84 21.15 -34.60 -20.57
N ILE A 85 20.90 -33.42 -21.17
CA ILE A 85 19.59 -33.10 -21.76
C ILE A 85 19.19 -34.14 -22.81
N ASN A 86 20.14 -34.56 -23.66
CA ASN A 86 19.87 -35.55 -24.70
C ASN A 86 19.62 -36.95 -24.13
N GLU A 87 20.35 -37.38 -23.11
CA GLU A 87 20.14 -38.68 -22.46
C GLU A 87 18.80 -38.70 -21.72
N ASP A 88 18.52 -37.71 -20.88
CA ASP A 88 17.29 -37.66 -20.07
C ASP A 88 16.03 -37.59 -20.96
N LEU A 89 16.07 -36.85 -22.08
CA LEU A 89 14.97 -36.83 -23.04
C LEU A 89 14.83 -38.16 -23.79
N LYS A 90 15.93 -38.82 -24.16
CA LYS A 90 15.87 -40.15 -24.80
C LYS A 90 15.35 -41.21 -23.84
N ASP A 91 15.69 -41.14 -22.56
CA ASP A 91 15.21 -42.08 -21.55
C ASP A 91 13.69 -41.94 -21.34
N LEU A 92 13.14 -40.72 -21.45
CA LEU A 92 11.71 -40.47 -21.29
C LEU A 92 10.85 -40.72 -22.54
N PHE A 93 11.39 -40.40 -23.72
CA PHE A 93 10.65 -40.39 -25.00
C PHE A 93 11.13 -41.44 -26.01
N GLY A 94 12.23 -42.15 -25.74
CA GLY A 94 12.81 -43.14 -26.65
C GLY A 94 13.42 -42.52 -27.91
N ASP A 95 13.53 -43.33 -28.97
CA ASP A 95 14.08 -42.90 -30.26
C ASP A 95 13.19 -41.87 -30.99
N GLU A 96 11.93 -41.75 -30.58
CA GLU A 96 10.94 -40.81 -31.13
C GLU A 96 11.11 -39.38 -30.62
N VAL A 97 12.04 -39.12 -29.69
CA VAL A 97 12.32 -37.78 -29.12
C VAL A 97 12.50 -36.67 -30.18
N ASN A 98 13.04 -37.00 -31.36
CA ASN A 98 13.24 -36.03 -32.45
C ASN A 98 11.95 -35.69 -33.21
N GLN A 99 10.90 -36.49 -33.03
CA GLN A 99 9.56 -36.28 -33.60
C GLN A 99 8.63 -35.60 -32.59
N CYS A 100 8.94 -35.69 -31.29
CA CYS A 100 8.25 -34.97 -30.24
C CYS A 100 8.45 -33.46 -30.34
N ARG A 101 7.46 -32.71 -29.85
CA ARG A 101 7.51 -31.25 -29.73
C ARG A 101 7.50 -30.85 -28.27
N PHE A 102 8.26 -29.81 -27.95
CA PHE A 102 8.48 -29.39 -26.58
C PHE A 102 8.13 -27.90 -26.37
N ALA A 103 7.60 -27.61 -25.19
CA ALA A 103 7.57 -26.29 -24.59
C ALA A 103 8.84 -26.13 -23.75
N VAL A 104 9.59 -25.06 -24.00
CA VAL A 104 10.78 -24.69 -23.21
C VAL A 104 10.44 -23.43 -22.43
N ARG A 105 10.34 -23.57 -21.10
CA ARG A 105 9.82 -22.55 -20.18
C ARG A 105 10.88 -22.16 -19.17
N SER A 106 11.10 -20.87 -18.97
CA SER A 106 11.91 -20.35 -17.87
C SER A 106 11.26 -20.63 -16.52
N SER A 107 12.07 -20.88 -15.50
CA SER A 107 11.65 -20.97 -14.11
C SER A 107 12.76 -20.40 -13.22
N ALA A 108 12.74 -19.09 -13.02
CA ALA A 108 13.76 -18.41 -12.23
C ALA A 108 13.52 -18.57 -10.72
N THR A 109 14.60 -18.66 -9.95
CA THR A 109 14.54 -18.63 -8.48
C THR A 109 14.01 -17.26 -8.04
N GLY A 110 12.98 -17.24 -7.18
CA GLY A 110 12.33 -15.98 -6.77
C GLY A 110 11.19 -15.47 -7.65
N GLU A 111 10.93 -16.08 -8.82
CA GLU A 111 9.84 -15.71 -9.75
C GLU A 111 8.45 -16.06 -9.20
N ASP A 112 8.36 -17.20 -8.50
CA ASP A 112 7.12 -17.83 -8.03
C ASP A 112 7.09 -17.98 -6.50
N THR A 113 7.52 -16.94 -5.75
CA THR A 113 7.47 -16.96 -4.28
C THR A 113 6.15 -16.41 -3.77
N ALA A 114 5.66 -16.87 -2.62
CA ALA A 114 4.46 -16.32 -2.00
C ALA A 114 4.54 -14.79 -1.74
N ALA A 115 5.76 -14.24 -1.69
CA ALA A 115 5.99 -12.83 -1.49
C ALA A 115 5.90 -12.00 -2.79
N MET A 116 6.13 -12.60 -3.97
CA MET A 116 6.31 -11.85 -5.22
C MET A 116 5.99 -12.70 -6.46
N SER A 117 5.17 -12.17 -7.36
CA SER A 117 4.97 -12.73 -8.70
C SER A 117 5.63 -11.82 -9.72
N ALA A 118 6.62 -12.32 -10.45
CA ALA A 118 7.14 -11.68 -11.67
C ALA A 118 6.48 -12.32 -12.90
N ALA A 119 5.16 -12.50 -12.87
CA ALA A 119 4.42 -13.23 -13.90
C ALA A 119 4.61 -12.62 -15.30
N GLY A 120 4.86 -13.49 -16.28
CA GLY A 120 4.82 -13.17 -17.71
C GLY A 120 6.03 -12.39 -18.26
N GLN A 121 7.10 -12.21 -17.49
CA GLN A 121 8.25 -11.39 -17.90
C GLN A 121 9.41 -12.17 -18.53
N MET A 122 9.34 -13.50 -18.53
CA MET A 122 10.39 -14.36 -19.09
C MET A 122 9.84 -15.22 -20.23
N ASP A 123 10.69 -15.50 -21.20
CA ASP A 123 10.26 -16.07 -22.48
C ASP A 123 9.93 -17.56 -22.36
N THR A 124 8.80 -17.94 -22.97
CA THR A 124 8.40 -19.33 -23.20
C THR A 124 8.42 -19.60 -24.70
N PHE A 125 9.02 -20.73 -25.10
CA PHE A 125 9.10 -21.14 -26.49
C PHE A 125 8.29 -22.41 -26.70
N LEU A 126 7.27 -22.36 -27.57
CA LEU A 126 6.37 -23.47 -27.84
C LEU A 126 6.68 -24.17 -29.18
N GLY A 127 6.35 -25.46 -29.26
CA GLY A 127 6.45 -26.22 -30.52
C GLY A 127 7.87 -26.52 -30.99
N ILE A 128 8.86 -26.46 -30.10
CA ILE A 128 10.28 -26.69 -30.39
C ILE A 128 10.52 -28.15 -30.77
N GLN A 129 11.22 -28.39 -31.88
CA GLN A 129 11.49 -29.74 -32.37
C GLN A 129 12.98 -29.98 -32.64
N GLY A 130 13.50 -31.05 -32.05
CA GLY A 130 14.89 -31.49 -32.26
C GLY A 130 15.92 -30.80 -31.37
N MET A 131 17.01 -31.53 -31.09
CA MET A 131 17.98 -31.15 -30.05
C MET A 131 18.65 -29.80 -30.25
N LYS A 132 18.93 -29.40 -31.50
CA LYS A 132 19.57 -28.11 -31.79
C LYS A 132 18.68 -26.93 -31.38
N GLU A 133 17.37 -27.04 -31.64
CA GLU A 133 16.41 -26.00 -31.28
C GLU A 133 16.16 -25.97 -29.78
N ILE A 134 16.08 -27.14 -29.13
CA ILE A 134 15.98 -27.26 -27.67
C ILE A 134 17.15 -26.53 -27.00
N PHE A 135 18.40 -26.78 -27.44
CA PHE A 135 19.57 -26.11 -26.90
C PHE A 135 19.54 -24.59 -27.12
N ALA A 136 19.05 -24.14 -28.27
CA ALA A 136 18.89 -22.71 -28.53
C ALA A 136 17.83 -22.09 -27.61
N ALA A 137 16.68 -22.75 -27.45
CA ALA A 137 15.59 -22.30 -26.59
C ALA A 137 16.00 -22.22 -25.11
N VAL A 138 16.77 -23.20 -24.60
CA VAL A 138 17.31 -23.15 -23.23
C VAL A 138 18.16 -21.89 -23.00
N LYS A 139 19.05 -21.55 -23.94
CA LYS A 139 19.86 -20.33 -23.86
C LYS A 139 19.02 -19.06 -23.95
N LYS A 140 17.99 -19.06 -24.80
CA LYS A 140 17.07 -17.91 -24.90
C LYS A 140 16.28 -17.70 -23.61
N CYS A 141 15.80 -18.77 -22.96
CA CYS A 141 15.22 -18.66 -21.62
C CYS A 141 16.24 -18.05 -20.65
N TRP A 142 17.49 -18.51 -20.63
CA TRP A 142 18.54 -17.89 -19.81
C TRP A 142 18.81 -16.41 -20.12
N ALA A 143 18.72 -16.02 -21.39
CA ALA A 143 18.88 -14.64 -21.83
C ALA A 143 17.70 -13.74 -21.42
N SER A 144 16.46 -14.27 -21.40
CA SER A 144 15.25 -13.47 -21.17
C SER A 144 15.23 -12.78 -19.82
N GLN A 145 15.93 -13.30 -18.81
CA GLN A 145 16.06 -12.64 -17.50
C GLN A 145 16.82 -11.30 -17.54
N PHE A 146 17.55 -11.04 -18.63
CA PHE A 146 18.31 -9.82 -18.92
C PHE A 146 17.62 -8.94 -19.99
N GLY A 147 16.40 -9.30 -20.41
CA GLY A 147 15.59 -8.45 -21.27
C GLY A 147 15.22 -7.15 -20.57
N HIS A 148 15.02 -6.08 -21.34
CA HIS A 148 14.78 -4.73 -20.79
C HIS A 148 13.66 -4.69 -19.76
N ILE A 149 12.50 -5.27 -20.08
CA ILE A 149 11.32 -5.27 -19.19
C ILE A 149 11.60 -6.06 -17.91
N ALA A 150 12.27 -7.22 -18.01
CA ALA A 150 12.64 -8.02 -16.86
C ALA A 150 13.65 -7.30 -15.95
N VAL A 151 14.59 -6.55 -16.53
CA VAL A 151 15.58 -5.76 -15.80
C VAL A 151 14.93 -4.54 -15.14
N GLU A 152 14.08 -3.81 -15.85
CA GLU A 152 13.31 -2.70 -15.29
C GLU A 152 12.49 -3.17 -14.10
N TYR A 153 11.75 -4.27 -14.21
CA TYR A 153 10.96 -4.80 -13.10
C TYR A 153 11.80 -5.17 -11.87
N LYS A 154 12.96 -5.81 -12.07
CA LYS A 154 13.89 -6.16 -10.99
C LYS A 154 14.59 -4.93 -10.40
N ALA A 155 14.85 -3.91 -11.22
CA ALA A 155 15.53 -2.68 -10.86
C ALA A 155 14.59 -1.57 -10.35
N ASP A 156 13.27 -1.66 -10.56
CA ASP A 156 12.30 -0.65 -10.10
C ASP A 156 12.16 -0.65 -8.56
N GLY A 157 12.62 -1.73 -7.91
CA GLY A 157 12.92 -1.72 -6.48
C GLY A 157 14.08 -0.79 -6.06
N PHE A 158 14.81 -0.22 -7.03
CA PHE A 158 15.96 0.68 -6.90
C PHE A 158 15.80 2.03 -7.63
N GLY A 159 14.71 2.27 -8.37
CA GLY A 159 14.38 3.58 -8.95
C GLY A 159 13.50 3.43 -10.20
N ASN A 160 12.23 3.84 -10.16
CA ASN A 160 11.82 5.10 -10.78
C ASN A 160 10.60 5.78 -10.10
N GLY A 161 10.23 5.36 -8.88
CA GLY A 161 9.14 5.99 -8.09
C GLY A 161 9.58 7.00 -7.02
N PHE A 162 10.85 7.01 -6.60
CA PHE A 162 11.36 7.88 -5.53
C PHE A 162 12.87 8.13 -5.72
N ASN A 163 13.26 8.83 -6.79
CA ASN A 163 14.62 9.32 -6.96
C ASN A 163 14.87 10.53 -6.04
N GLU A 164 14.89 10.36 -4.72
CA GLU A 164 15.19 11.50 -3.82
C GLU A 164 15.58 11.13 -2.38
N CYS A 165 16.15 9.93 -2.12
CA CYS A 165 16.72 9.61 -0.80
C CYS A 165 18.09 8.94 -0.93
N LYS A 166 19.13 9.75 -1.18
CA LYS A 166 20.52 9.34 -0.97
C LYS A 166 20.97 9.78 0.43
N HIS A 167 20.83 8.91 1.44
CA HIS A 167 21.72 8.95 2.61
C HIS A 167 21.88 7.58 3.30
N SER A 168 23.14 7.16 3.35
CA SER A 168 23.86 6.38 4.37
C SER A 168 23.16 5.25 5.15
N GLU A 169 23.70 4.05 4.96
CA GLU A 169 23.88 2.93 5.91
C GLU A 169 22.67 2.33 6.65
N LEU A 170 21.47 2.89 6.51
CA LEU A 170 20.23 2.32 7.08
C LEU A 170 19.26 1.78 6.01
N SER A 171 19.79 1.37 4.85
CA SER A 171 19.01 0.75 3.76
C SER A 171 19.10 -0.79 3.80
N LEU A 172 18.56 -1.39 4.87
CA LEU A 172 18.33 -2.84 4.92
C LEU A 172 16.86 -3.23 5.08
N THR A 173 15.94 -2.26 5.21
CA THR A 173 14.52 -2.57 5.49
C THR A 173 13.52 -1.79 4.65
N ALA A 174 13.97 -1.12 3.59
CA ALA A 174 13.10 -0.50 2.58
C ALA A 174 13.58 -0.84 1.16
N LYS A 175 13.81 -2.13 0.87
CA LYS A 175 13.90 -2.65 -0.50
C LYS A 175 12.50 -3.03 -0.92
N ARG A 176 11.82 -2.21 -1.71
CA ARG A 176 10.45 -2.57 -2.07
C ARG A 176 10.34 -3.70 -3.09
N ASN A 177 11.41 -4.07 -3.83
CA ASN A 177 11.50 -5.34 -4.61
C ASN A 177 12.92 -5.82 -5.01
N GLY A 178 14.02 -5.22 -4.54
CA GLY A 178 15.39 -5.36 -5.06
C GLY A 178 15.95 -6.79 -5.24
N GLN A 179 15.67 -7.41 -6.39
CA GLN A 179 16.14 -8.72 -6.81
C GLN A 179 17.54 -8.65 -7.42
N VAL A 180 18.31 -9.73 -7.31
CA VAL A 180 19.58 -9.88 -8.01
C VAL A 180 19.29 -10.07 -9.49
N LEU A 181 19.80 -9.18 -10.35
CA LEU A 181 19.57 -9.24 -11.79
C LEU A 181 19.93 -10.61 -12.38
N ASN A 182 21.09 -11.14 -11.99
CA ASN A 182 21.52 -12.50 -12.30
C ASN A 182 21.08 -13.49 -11.22
N SER A 183 19.85 -13.99 -11.36
CA SER A 183 19.29 -15.00 -10.45
C SER A 183 19.52 -16.40 -11.03
N PRO A 184 19.80 -17.42 -10.20
CA PRO A 184 19.84 -18.79 -10.68
C PRO A 184 18.50 -19.16 -11.34
N MET A 185 18.55 -19.75 -12.53
CA MET A 185 17.34 -20.10 -13.28
C MET A 185 17.36 -21.53 -13.79
N ALA A 186 16.30 -22.26 -13.50
CA ALA A 186 16.01 -23.53 -14.12
C ALA A 186 15.25 -23.32 -15.44
N VAL A 187 15.31 -24.31 -16.33
CA VAL A 187 14.54 -24.33 -17.57
C VAL A 187 13.79 -25.66 -17.66
N VAL A 188 12.48 -25.59 -17.82
CA VAL A 188 11.61 -26.75 -17.98
C VAL A 188 11.48 -27.07 -19.47
N ILE A 189 11.78 -28.31 -19.85
CA ILE A 189 11.54 -28.84 -21.20
C ILE A 189 10.42 -29.86 -21.09
N GLN A 190 9.23 -29.51 -21.54
CA GLN A 190 8.00 -30.26 -21.33
C GLN A 190 7.36 -30.63 -22.67
N GLU A 191 6.80 -31.83 -22.76
CA GLU A 191 6.04 -32.30 -23.92
C GLU A 191 4.88 -31.34 -24.23
N MET A 192 4.75 -30.95 -25.50
CA MET A 192 3.61 -30.18 -25.99
C MET A 192 2.38 -31.07 -26.11
N VAL A 193 1.28 -30.63 -25.52
CA VAL A 193 -0.04 -31.26 -25.69
C VAL A 193 -0.84 -30.42 -26.68
N ALA A 194 -1.41 -31.07 -27.69
CA ALA A 194 -2.23 -30.44 -28.72
C ALA A 194 -3.65 -30.13 -28.20
N CYS A 195 -3.74 -29.28 -27.18
CA CYS A 195 -5.00 -29.00 -26.48
C CYS A 195 -6.07 -28.45 -27.44
N GLU A 196 -7.29 -28.96 -27.31
CA GLU A 196 -8.49 -28.46 -28.00
C GLU A 196 -9.02 -27.19 -27.32
N VAL A 197 -8.89 -27.14 -26.00
CA VAL A 197 -9.25 -26.02 -25.14
C VAL A 197 -8.18 -25.89 -24.06
N SER A 198 -7.78 -24.67 -23.73
CA SER A 198 -6.83 -24.42 -22.66
C SER A 198 -7.06 -23.06 -22.02
N GLY A 199 -6.42 -22.85 -20.88
CA GLY A 199 -6.50 -21.57 -20.21
C GLY A 199 -5.89 -21.58 -18.83
N VAL A 200 -6.38 -20.64 -18.02
CA VAL A 200 -5.84 -20.36 -16.70
C VAL A 200 -6.96 -20.49 -15.67
N LEU A 201 -6.64 -21.00 -14.49
CA LEU A 201 -7.57 -21.13 -13.38
C LEU A 201 -6.93 -20.57 -12.12
N PHE A 202 -7.62 -19.61 -11.50
CA PHE A 202 -7.29 -19.10 -10.17
C PHE A 202 -8.21 -19.74 -9.14
N THR A 203 -7.65 -20.28 -8.05
CA THR A 203 -8.43 -20.83 -6.94
C THR A 203 -9.01 -19.76 -6.02
N CYS A 204 -8.80 -18.48 -6.32
CA CYS A 204 -9.46 -17.32 -5.74
C CYS A 204 -9.87 -16.37 -6.87
N ASP A 205 -10.67 -15.35 -6.60
CA ASP A 205 -10.88 -14.26 -7.55
C ASP A 205 -9.58 -13.42 -7.66
N PRO A 206 -8.93 -13.32 -8.83
CA PRO A 206 -7.67 -12.58 -8.97
C PRO A 206 -7.85 -11.05 -8.83
N VAL A 207 -9.08 -10.53 -8.93
CA VAL A 207 -9.37 -9.09 -8.81
C VAL A 207 -9.63 -8.70 -7.35
N THR A 208 -10.46 -9.48 -6.66
CA THR A 208 -10.90 -9.18 -5.28
C THR A 208 -10.14 -9.96 -4.21
N ASN A 209 -9.30 -10.91 -4.61
CA ASN A 209 -8.67 -11.92 -3.74
C ASN A 209 -9.66 -12.80 -2.97
N ASN A 210 -10.95 -12.79 -3.31
CA ASN A 210 -11.97 -13.57 -2.60
C ASN A 210 -11.69 -15.08 -2.74
N PRO A 211 -11.35 -15.80 -1.64
CA PRO A 211 -11.03 -17.23 -1.69
C PRO A 211 -12.27 -18.11 -1.89
N SER A 212 -13.47 -17.54 -1.82
CA SER A 212 -14.74 -18.24 -2.04
C SER A 212 -15.11 -18.36 -3.52
N VAL A 213 -14.36 -17.73 -4.42
CA VAL A 213 -14.65 -17.73 -5.87
C VAL A 213 -13.45 -18.32 -6.61
N ILE A 214 -13.69 -19.29 -7.50
CA ILE A 214 -12.71 -19.82 -8.44
C ILE A 214 -12.99 -19.18 -9.80
N THR A 215 -11.96 -18.61 -10.43
CA THR A 215 -12.09 -17.98 -11.74
C THR A 215 -11.37 -18.83 -12.79
N ILE A 216 -12.09 -19.23 -13.83
CA ILE A 216 -11.55 -20.00 -14.96
C ILE A 216 -11.62 -19.12 -16.20
N THR A 217 -10.49 -18.89 -16.86
CA THR A 217 -10.44 -18.33 -18.20
C THR A 217 -10.09 -19.42 -19.20
N ALA A 218 -10.74 -19.43 -20.36
CA ALA A 218 -10.57 -20.49 -21.35
C ALA A 218 -10.71 -19.97 -22.78
N ASN A 219 -9.88 -20.50 -23.69
CA ASN A 219 -10.00 -20.30 -25.13
C ASN A 219 -9.72 -21.62 -25.87
N PHE A 220 -10.14 -21.70 -27.14
CA PHE A 220 -9.84 -22.85 -27.99
C PHE A 220 -8.35 -22.89 -28.37
N GLY A 221 -7.83 -24.10 -28.58
CA GLY A 221 -6.44 -24.35 -28.95
C GLY A 221 -5.47 -24.27 -27.77
N LEU A 222 -4.23 -23.87 -28.06
CA LEU A 222 -3.13 -23.72 -27.11
C LEU A 222 -3.26 -22.47 -26.23
N GLY A 223 -2.75 -22.56 -25.00
CA GLY A 223 -3.04 -21.60 -23.92
C GLY A 223 -2.35 -20.25 -24.06
N GLU A 224 -1.45 -20.10 -25.03
CA GLU A 224 -0.69 -18.88 -25.30
C GLU A 224 -1.62 -17.69 -25.58
N THR A 225 -2.77 -17.91 -26.22
CA THR A 225 -3.77 -16.85 -26.47
C THR A 225 -4.37 -16.27 -25.19
N VAL A 226 -4.53 -17.10 -24.16
CA VAL A 226 -5.07 -16.70 -22.85
C VAL A 226 -4.00 -16.03 -22.00
N VAL A 227 -2.80 -16.60 -21.97
CA VAL A 227 -1.68 -16.08 -21.15
C VAL A 227 -1.15 -14.74 -21.68
N SER A 228 -1.09 -14.56 -23.00
CA SER A 228 -0.66 -13.30 -23.63
C SER A 228 -1.72 -12.19 -23.59
N GLY A 229 -2.98 -12.53 -23.29
CA GLY A 229 -4.10 -11.59 -23.39
C GLY A 229 -4.39 -11.09 -24.82
N SER A 230 -3.91 -11.80 -25.84
CA SER A 230 -4.12 -11.43 -27.26
C SER A 230 -5.56 -11.59 -27.72
N VAL A 231 -6.35 -12.42 -27.03
CA VAL A 231 -7.76 -12.67 -27.31
C VAL A 231 -8.54 -12.63 -26.00
N GLU A 232 -9.77 -12.11 -26.02
CA GLU A 232 -10.66 -12.17 -24.86
C GLU A 232 -11.22 -13.60 -24.70
N PRO A 233 -10.85 -14.32 -23.62
CA PRO A 233 -11.29 -15.69 -23.38
C PRO A 233 -12.69 -15.71 -22.74
N ASP A 234 -13.31 -16.89 -22.71
CA ASP A 234 -14.46 -17.09 -21.82
C ASP A 234 -14.02 -17.00 -20.37
N THR A 235 -14.88 -16.43 -19.51
CA THR A 235 -14.66 -16.35 -18.07
C THR A 235 -15.79 -17.06 -17.34
N ILE A 236 -15.45 -18.05 -16.52
CA ILE A 236 -16.40 -18.81 -15.70
C ILE A 236 -16.03 -18.63 -14.23
N LYS A 237 -16.98 -18.16 -13.42
CA LYS A 237 -16.83 -18.06 -11.98
C LYS A 237 -17.57 -19.19 -11.27
N LEU A 238 -16.86 -19.94 -10.44
CA LEU A 238 -17.43 -20.97 -9.58
C LEU A 238 -17.40 -20.51 -8.13
N LYS A 239 -18.55 -20.50 -7.47
CA LYS A 239 -18.68 -20.15 -6.05
C LYS A 239 -18.54 -21.39 -5.18
N ARG A 240 -17.71 -21.26 -4.14
CA ARG A 240 -17.60 -22.22 -3.04
C ARG A 240 -18.72 -21.96 -2.05
N THR A 241 -19.63 -22.90 -1.93
CA THR A 241 -20.67 -22.86 -0.89
C THR A 241 -20.07 -23.24 0.46
N ASN A 242 -20.72 -22.83 1.56
CA ASN A 242 -20.31 -23.18 2.94
C ASN A 242 -20.18 -24.69 3.17
N ASN A 243 -20.88 -25.51 2.37
CA ASN A 243 -20.84 -26.97 2.43
C ASN A 243 -19.75 -27.60 1.54
N GLY A 244 -18.86 -26.78 0.97
CA GLY A 244 -17.75 -27.22 0.10
C GLY A 244 -18.15 -27.64 -1.30
N LYS A 245 -19.40 -27.39 -1.75
CA LYS A 245 -19.82 -27.62 -3.13
C LYS A 245 -19.47 -26.42 -4.01
N LEU A 246 -19.15 -26.70 -5.28
CA LEU A 246 -18.92 -25.69 -6.32
C LEU A 246 -20.17 -25.51 -7.17
N GLU A 247 -20.62 -24.27 -7.31
CA GLU A 247 -21.75 -23.87 -8.13
C GLU A 247 -21.29 -22.81 -9.15
N ILE A 248 -21.84 -22.85 -10.36
CA ILE A 248 -21.53 -21.82 -11.37
C ILE A 248 -22.29 -20.55 -11.00
N GLU A 249 -21.55 -19.48 -10.72
CA GLU A 249 -22.12 -18.17 -10.39
C GLU A 249 -22.31 -17.33 -11.66
N GLU A 250 -21.33 -17.35 -12.57
CA GLU A 250 -21.32 -16.51 -13.76
C GLU A 250 -20.57 -17.21 -14.91
N VAL A 251 -21.05 -17.02 -16.14
CA VAL A 251 -20.38 -17.39 -17.39
C VAL A 251 -20.43 -16.20 -18.34
N VAL A 252 -19.27 -15.66 -18.67
CA VAL A 252 -19.09 -14.57 -19.62
C VAL A 252 -18.42 -15.13 -20.87
N ILE A 253 -19.04 -14.96 -22.02
CA ILE A 253 -18.52 -15.45 -23.30
C ILE A 253 -17.62 -14.38 -23.90
N GLY A 254 -16.35 -14.73 -24.14
CA GLY A 254 -15.36 -13.84 -24.75
C GLY A 254 -15.45 -13.83 -26.28
N SER A 255 -14.82 -12.85 -26.92
CA SER A 255 -14.85 -12.71 -28.39
C SER A 255 -14.22 -13.88 -29.13
N LYS A 256 -13.22 -14.55 -28.52
CA LYS A 256 -12.56 -15.78 -29.02
C LYS A 256 -12.29 -15.76 -30.53
N HIS A 257 -11.83 -14.63 -31.08
CA HIS A 257 -11.75 -14.48 -32.53
C HIS A 257 -10.65 -15.34 -33.17
N GLN A 258 -9.63 -15.72 -32.40
CA GLN A 258 -8.48 -16.51 -32.85
C GLN A 258 -8.10 -17.61 -31.85
N ARG A 259 -7.51 -18.69 -32.38
CA ARG A 259 -6.86 -19.76 -31.62
C ARG A 259 -5.47 -20.04 -32.15
N ILE A 260 -4.61 -20.58 -31.30
CA ILE A 260 -3.29 -21.09 -31.70
C ILE A 260 -3.35 -22.62 -31.72
N ILE A 261 -2.91 -23.22 -32.83
CA ILE A 261 -2.82 -24.67 -32.98
C ILE A 261 -1.37 -25.10 -33.28
N MET A 262 -1.08 -26.37 -33.03
CA MET A 262 0.21 -26.98 -33.32
C MET A 262 0.29 -27.38 -34.80
N GLN A 263 1.36 -27.01 -35.50
CA GLN A 263 1.56 -27.38 -36.91
C GLN A 263 2.18 -28.78 -37.06
N GLU A 264 1.86 -29.49 -38.15
CA GLU A 264 2.50 -30.77 -38.49
C GLU A 264 4.01 -30.64 -38.80
N SER A 265 4.45 -29.49 -39.31
CA SER A 265 5.86 -29.21 -39.64
C SER A 265 6.74 -28.81 -38.45
N GLY A 266 6.19 -28.71 -37.24
CA GLY A 266 6.84 -28.07 -36.09
C GLY A 266 6.42 -26.61 -35.93
N GLY A 267 6.43 -26.10 -34.69
CA GLY A 267 5.92 -24.76 -34.36
C GLY A 267 4.41 -24.66 -34.14
N THR A 268 3.92 -23.41 -34.06
CA THR A 268 2.51 -23.05 -33.83
C THR A 268 2.01 -22.12 -34.93
N THR A 269 0.70 -22.12 -35.19
CA THR A 269 0.05 -21.19 -36.11
C THR A 269 -1.24 -20.64 -35.52
N THR A 270 -1.58 -19.42 -35.90
CA THR A 270 -2.84 -18.78 -35.51
C THR A 270 -3.90 -19.02 -36.59
N GLU A 271 -5.10 -19.39 -36.17
CA GLU A 271 -6.27 -19.57 -37.03
C GLU A 271 -7.45 -18.78 -36.48
N ASP A 272 -8.26 -18.22 -37.38
CA ASP A 272 -9.53 -17.59 -37.01
C ASP A 272 -10.56 -18.67 -36.65
N ILE A 273 -11.30 -18.45 -35.56
CA ILE A 273 -12.40 -19.34 -35.15
C ILE A 273 -13.65 -18.97 -35.96
N ASP A 274 -14.51 -19.92 -36.32
CA ASP A 274 -15.77 -19.61 -37.02
C ASP A 274 -16.78 -18.87 -36.12
N GLU A 275 -17.66 -18.09 -36.74
CA GLU A 275 -18.59 -17.20 -36.01
C GLU A 275 -19.56 -17.97 -35.08
N TYR A 276 -19.90 -19.21 -35.41
CA TYR A 276 -20.78 -20.03 -34.57
C TYR A 276 -20.04 -20.42 -33.28
N SER A 277 -18.84 -20.99 -33.41
CA SER A 277 -18.01 -21.41 -32.26
C SER A 277 -17.59 -20.24 -31.36
N ARG A 278 -17.45 -19.02 -31.90
CA ARG A 278 -17.14 -17.81 -31.09
C ARG A 278 -18.23 -17.47 -30.07
N ASN A 279 -19.49 -17.73 -30.42
CA ASN A 279 -20.64 -17.37 -29.61
C ASN A 279 -21.03 -18.46 -28.59
N GLU A 280 -20.39 -19.63 -28.64
CA GLU A 280 -20.56 -20.70 -27.66
C GLU A 280 -19.44 -20.67 -26.61
N SER A 281 -19.72 -21.29 -25.46
CA SER A 281 -18.68 -21.47 -24.44
C SER A 281 -17.74 -22.60 -24.84
N CYS A 282 -16.43 -22.35 -24.73
CA CYS A 282 -15.41 -23.37 -24.97
C CYS A 282 -15.37 -24.48 -23.90
N LEU A 283 -16.08 -24.30 -22.77
CA LEU A 283 -16.18 -25.31 -21.72
C LEU A 283 -17.64 -25.67 -21.45
N SER A 284 -17.90 -26.98 -21.33
CA SER A 284 -19.16 -27.46 -20.76
C SER A 284 -19.22 -27.14 -19.26
N LYS A 285 -20.43 -27.07 -18.71
CA LYS A 285 -20.64 -26.85 -17.27
C LYS A 285 -20.03 -27.96 -16.45
N GLU A 286 -20.12 -29.20 -16.94
CA GLU A 286 -19.58 -30.41 -16.33
C GLU A 286 -18.05 -30.36 -16.27
N THR A 287 -17.41 -29.95 -17.38
CA THR A 287 -15.96 -29.79 -17.48
C THR A 287 -15.45 -28.67 -16.56
N ALA A 288 -16.13 -27.52 -16.52
CA ALA A 288 -15.78 -26.42 -15.62
C ALA A 288 -15.85 -26.87 -14.14
N GLN A 289 -16.88 -27.62 -13.75
CA GLN A 289 -16.98 -28.19 -12.41
C GLN A 289 -15.91 -29.26 -12.12
N ARG A 290 -15.53 -30.08 -13.10
CA ARG A 290 -14.41 -31.04 -12.97
C ARG A 290 -13.10 -30.30 -12.71
N LEU A 291 -12.81 -29.26 -13.49
CA LEU A 291 -11.64 -28.40 -13.31
C LEU A 291 -11.62 -27.73 -11.94
N GLY A 292 -12.74 -27.14 -11.51
CA GLY A 292 -12.85 -26.53 -10.18
C GLY A 292 -12.64 -27.52 -9.03
N LYS A 293 -13.16 -28.75 -9.13
CA LYS A 293 -12.91 -29.78 -8.11
C LYS A 293 -11.45 -30.22 -8.07
N LEU A 294 -10.82 -30.33 -9.24
CA LEU A 294 -9.41 -30.66 -9.36
C LEU A 294 -8.53 -29.56 -8.76
N SER A 295 -8.82 -28.30 -9.04
CA SER A 295 -8.03 -27.17 -8.54
C SER A 295 -8.03 -27.07 -7.02
N LEU A 296 -9.16 -27.39 -6.36
CA LEU A 296 -9.24 -27.51 -4.90
C LEU A 296 -8.30 -28.58 -4.33
N LYS A 297 -8.12 -29.70 -5.04
CA LYS A 297 -7.16 -30.74 -4.62
C LYS A 297 -5.73 -30.24 -4.73
N ILE A 298 -5.41 -29.53 -5.80
CA ILE A 298 -4.09 -28.93 -6.03
C ILE A 298 -3.82 -27.85 -4.95
N GLU A 299 -4.76 -26.95 -4.72
CA GLU A 299 -4.71 -25.93 -3.65
C GLU A 299 -4.46 -26.57 -2.27
N LYS A 300 -5.21 -27.63 -1.93
CA LYS A 300 -5.04 -28.35 -0.67
C LYS A 300 -3.66 -29.00 -0.53
N TYR A 301 -3.11 -29.54 -1.63
CA TYR A 301 -1.78 -30.14 -1.65
C TYR A 301 -0.68 -29.10 -1.41
N TYR A 302 -0.78 -27.94 -2.06
CA TYR A 302 0.17 -26.83 -1.91
C TYR A 302 -0.12 -25.92 -0.70
N LYS A 303 -1.25 -26.12 -0.02
CA LYS A 303 -1.72 -25.36 1.17
C LYS A 303 -1.80 -23.84 0.95
N SER A 304 -2.10 -23.42 -0.27
CA SER A 304 -2.18 -22.00 -0.63
C SER A 304 -2.87 -21.81 -1.98
N SER A 305 -3.51 -20.65 -2.20
CA SER A 305 -4.25 -20.35 -3.44
C SER A 305 -3.36 -20.44 -4.67
N ARG A 306 -3.85 -21.05 -5.75
CA ARG A 306 -3.08 -21.38 -6.96
C ARG A 306 -3.57 -20.66 -8.19
N ASP A 307 -2.61 -20.27 -9.02
CA ASP A 307 -2.73 -19.94 -10.43
C ASP A 307 -2.31 -21.18 -11.23
N ILE A 308 -3.21 -21.73 -12.02
CA ILE A 308 -3.05 -23.04 -12.67
C ILE A 308 -3.23 -22.89 -14.17
N GLU A 309 -2.20 -23.20 -14.94
CA GLU A 309 -2.31 -23.38 -16.40
C GLU A 309 -2.75 -24.80 -16.71
N TRP A 310 -3.77 -24.93 -17.56
CA TRP A 310 -4.36 -26.22 -17.90
C TRP A 310 -4.73 -26.30 -19.38
N GLY A 311 -4.90 -27.53 -19.86
CA GLY A 311 -5.38 -27.84 -21.19
C GLY A 311 -6.20 -29.11 -21.23
N ILE A 312 -7.04 -29.26 -22.25
CA ILE A 312 -7.90 -30.42 -22.45
C ILE A 312 -7.63 -31.00 -23.82
N LEU A 313 -7.47 -32.32 -23.87
CA LEU A 313 -7.36 -33.10 -25.09
C LEU A 313 -8.09 -34.43 -24.88
N ASN A 314 -9.04 -34.77 -25.76
CA ASN A 314 -9.82 -36.02 -25.67
C ASN A 314 -10.53 -36.21 -24.30
N ASP A 315 -11.11 -35.14 -23.74
CA ASP A 315 -11.75 -35.10 -22.41
C ASP A 315 -10.83 -35.37 -21.20
N GLU A 316 -9.53 -35.50 -21.43
CA GLU A 316 -8.50 -35.58 -20.39
C GLU A 316 -7.97 -34.20 -20.03
N ILE A 317 -7.80 -33.95 -18.73
CA ILE A 317 -7.30 -32.68 -18.20
C ILE A 317 -5.79 -32.77 -18.00
N TYR A 318 -5.05 -31.90 -18.66
CA TYR A 318 -3.62 -31.71 -18.49
C TYR A 318 -3.37 -30.46 -17.64
N ILE A 319 -2.57 -30.60 -16.59
CA ILE A 319 -2.08 -29.44 -15.83
C ILE A 319 -0.65 -29.16 -16.28
N LEU A 320 -0.47 -27.98 -16.85
CA LEU A 320 0.78 -27.54 -17.48
C LEU A 320 1.66 -26.81 -16.46
N GLN A 321 1.04 -26.04 -15.56
CA GLN A 321 1.73 -25.32 -14.50
C GLN A 321 0.82 -25.06 -13.30
N SER A 322 1.39 -24.89 -12.11
CA SER A 322 0.69 -24.45 -10.91
C SER A 322 1.61 -23.56 -10.07
N ARG A 323 1.29 -22.28 -9.95
CA ARG A 323 2.04 -21.24 -9.22
C ARG A 323 1.25 -20.72 -8.02
N PRO A 324 1.90 -20.14 -6.99
CA PRO A 324 1.19 -19.39 -5.97
C PRO A 324 0.56 -18.11 -6.48
N VAL A 325 -0.70 -17.85 -6.09
CA VAL A 325 -1.27 -16.50 -6.21
C VAL A 325 -0.67 -15.66 -5.09
N THR A 326 0.17 -14.70 -5.46
CA THR A 326 1.02 -13.96 -4.52
C THR A 326 0.28 -12.81 -3.83
N ASN A 327 -0.81 -12.32 -4.43
CA ASN A 327 -1.64 -11.27 -3.85
C ASN A 327 -2.63 -11.75 -2.78
N VAL A 328 -2.74 -13.06 -2.55
CA VAL A 328 -3.74 -13.62 -1.59
C VAL A 328 -3.27 -13.52 -0.14
N ALA A 329 -1.96 -13.40 0.09
CA ALA A 329 -1.41 -13.28 1.44
C ALA A 329 -1.30 -11.83 1.93
N ALA A 330 -1.59 -10.84 1.07
CA ALA A 330 -1.71 -9.46 1.51
C ALA A 330 -3.14 -9.27 2.04
N GLU A 331 -3.27 -9.06 3.35
CA GLU A 331 -4.52 -8.59 3.93
C GLU A 331 -4.95 -7.34 3.15
N THR A 332 -6.19 -7.36 2.65
CA THR A 332 -6.78 -6.21 1.97
C THR A 332 -6.88 -5.03 2.91
N ASP A 333 -6.94 -3.80 2.40
CA ASP A 333 -7.25 -2.62 3.22
C ASP A 333 -8.52 -2.79 4.06
N ASN A 334 -9.47 -3.59 3.57
CA ASN A 334 -10.69 -3.90 4.32
C ASN A 334 -10.40 -4.84 5.49
N GLU A 335 -9.65 -5.93 5.28
CA GLU A 335 -9.24 -6.83 6.36
C GLU A 335 -8.40 -6.09 7.41
N ILE A 336 -7.37 -5.34 6.99
CA ILE A 336 -6.52 -4.55 7.91
C ILE A 336 -7.33 -3.56 8.75
N LYS A 337 -8.37 -2.93 8.17
CA LYS A 337 -9.22 -1.97 8.88
C LYS A 337 -10.22 -2.62 9.85
N HIS A 338 -10.58 -3.89 9.64
CA HIS A 338 -11.60 -4.58 10.43
C HIS A 338 -11.03 -5.73 11.26
N GLU A 339 -9.74 -6.02 11.14
CA GLU A 339 -9.03 -6.98 11.97
C GLU A 339 -8.60 -6.30 13.28
N PHE A 340 -9.04 -6.88 14.39
CA PHE A 340 -8.71 -6.39 15.73
C PHE A 340 -7.64 -7.31 16.35
N ASP A 341 -6.36 -6.94 16.21
CA ASP A 341 -5.21 -7.67 16.80
C ASP A 341 -4.96 -7.35 18.29
N ALA A 342 -5.76 -6.44 18.87
CA ALA A 342 -5.77 -6.16 20.29
C ALA A 342 -7.02 -6.73 20.97
N PRO A 343 -6.95 -7.15 22.25
CA PRO A 343 -8.10 -7.70 22.96
C PRO A 343 -9.29 -6.74 22.99
N LEU A 344 -10.40 -7.16 22.40
CA LEU A 344 -11.70 -6.52 22.57
C LEU A 344 -12.27 -6.84 23.95
N ARG A 345 -13.02 -5.92 24.55
CA ARG A 345 -13.61 -6.18 25.88
C ARG A 345 -14.88 -7.00 25.79
N CYS A 346 -15.63 -6.84 24.70
CA CYS A 346 -16.80 -7.62 24.36
C CYS A 346 -17.09 -7.54 22.86
N GLU A 347 -18.01 -8.39 22.40
CA GLU A 347 -18.48 -8.46 21.01
C GLU A 347 -19.21 -7.20 20.52
N ASN A 348 -19.76 -6.39 21.44
CA ASN A 348 -20.56 -5.20 21.11
C ASN A 348 -19.77 -3.88 21.26
N GLU A 349 -18.46 -3.88 21.01
CA GLU A 349 -17.64 -2.67 21.13
C GLU A 349 -17.46 -1.97 19.78
N TYR A 350 -17.68 -0.65 19.76
CA TYR A 350 -17.66 0.16 18.55
C TYR A 350 -16.47 1.11 18.55
N TYR A 351 -15.74 1.09 17.44
CA TYR A 351 -14.56 1.92 17.22
C TYR A 351 -14.77 2.86 16.04
N SER A 352 -14.11 4.00 16.06
CA SER A 352 -14.13 4.96 14.98
C SER A 352 -12.73 5.49 14.70
N VAL A 353 -12.50 5.88 13.44
CA VAL A 353 -11.34 6.67 13.03
C VAL A 353 -11.70 8.15 12.91
N ALA A 354 -12.89 8.58 13.35
CA ALA A 354 -13.24 10.00 13.32
C ALA A 354 -12.26 10.81 14.17
N ASN A 355 -11.89 12.01 13.69
CA ASN A 355 -10.83 12.87 14.21
C ASN A 355 -9.42 12.25 14.11
N VAL A 356 -9.21 11.04 14.62
CA VAL A 356 -7.89 10.37 14.63
C VAL A 356 -7.38 10.05 13.23
N GLY A 357 -8.25 9.64 12.31
CA GLY A 357 -7.90 9.35 10.93
C GLY A 357 -7.41 10.57 10.16
N GLU A 358 -7.72 11.79 10.60
CA GLU A 358 -7.18 13.03 10.01
C GLU A 358 -5.77 13.33 10.51
N VAL A 359 -5.52 13.13 11.81
CA VAL A 359 -4.24 13.50 12.46
C VAL A 359 -3.20 12.37 12.44
N MET A 360 -3.66 11.12 12.39
CA MET A 360 -2.87 9.89 12.33
C MET A 360 -3.42 8.99 11.19
N PRO A 361 -3.35 9.43 9.92
CA PRO A 361 -3.91 8.65 8.81
C PRO A 361 -3.10 7.37 8.56
N GLY A 362 -3.81 6.25 8.39
CA GLY A 362 -3.19 4.94 8.13
C GLY A 362 -2.40 4.40 9.31
N ALA A 363 -1.43 3.51 9.02
CA ALA A 363 -0.59 2.93 10.06
C ALA A 363 0.34 3.98 10.70
N THR A 364 0.45 3.91 12.02
CA THR A 364 1.33 4.71 12.89
C THR A 364 2.51 3.83 13.35
N SER A 365 3.72 4.37 13.39
CA SER A 365 4.88 3.59 13.81
C SER A 365 4.75 3.08 15.26
N PRO A 366 5.37 1.93 15.61
CA PRO A 366 5.38 1.44 16.99
C PRO A 366 5.92 2.46 18.01
N LEU A 367 6.89 3.28 17.60
CA LEU A 367 7.43 4.36 18.43
C LEU A 367 6.42 5.49 18.62
N GLY A 368 5.70 5.87 17.55
CA GLY A 368 4.60 6.83 17.63
C GLY A 368 3.49 6.36 18.58
N ILE A 369 3.13 5.07 18.52
CA ILE A 369 2.14 4.47 19.41
C ILE A 369 2.62 4.51 20.87
N ASP A 370 3.83 4.01 21.18
CA ASP A 370 4.30 3.95 22.58
C ASP A 370 4.55 5.33 23.20
N LEU A 371 4.95 6.34 22.40
CA LEU A 371 5.13 7.70 22.92
C LEU A 371 3.81 8.46 22.97
N VAL A 372 3.16 8.66 21.82
CA VAL A 372 2.04 9.59 21.69
C VAL A 372 0.76 9.01 22.28
N ILE A 373 0.35 7.80 21.90
CA ILE A 373 -0.93 7.23 22.34
C ILE A 373 -0.93 6.97 23.85
N LYS A 374 0.21 6.57 24.40
CA LYS A 374 0.39 6.41 25.85
C LYS A 374 0.29 7.73 26.60
N CYS A 375 0.90 8.81 26.10
CA CYS A 375 0.76 10.15 26.66
C CYS A 375 -0.70 10.61 26.66
N PHE A 376 -1.40 10.48 25.54
CA PHE A 376 -2.83 10.80 25.43
C PHE A 376 -3.67 10.00 26.44
N SER A 377 -3.43 8.70 26.53
CA SER A 377 -4.14 7.81 27.46
C SER A 377 -3.93 8.23 28.93
N ASN A 378 -2.69 8.55 29.32
CA ASN A 378 -2.38 8.96 30.68
C ASN A 378 -3.02 10.31 31.05
N ILE A 379 -3.03 11.26 30.12
CA ILE A 379 -3.60 12.60 30.35
C ILE A 379 -5.12 12.55 30.45
N LEU A 380 -5.79 11.76 29.60
CA LEU A 380 -7.23 11.52 29.70
C LEU A 380 -7.61 10.96 31.08
N LYS A 381 -6.85 9.98 31.59
CA LYS A 381 -7.06 9.40 32.92
C LYS A 381 -6.82 10.41 34.05
N ARG A 382 -5.75 11.20 33.95
CA ARG A 382 -5.44 12.25 34.94
C ARG A 382 -6.52 13.32 34.98
N SER A 383 -6.91 13.83 33.81
CA SER A 383 -7.97 14.85 33.67
C SER A 383 -9.31 14.37 34.25
N ALA A 384 -9.72 13.12 33.93
CA ALA A 384 -10.95 12.54 34.48
C ALA A 384 -10.92 12.48 36.02
N LYS A 385 -9.78 12.05 36.60
CA LYS A 385 -9.59 11.98 38.05
C LYS A 385 -9.60 13.37 38.71
N GLU A 386 -8.88 14.34 38.15
CA GLU A 386 -8.77 15.70 38.72
C GLU A 386 -10.09 16.46 38.69
N LYS A 387 -10.88 16.28 37.62
CA LYS A 387 -12.21 16.91 37.47
C LYS A 387 -13.29 16.17 38.25
N GLY A 388 -12.97 15.04 38.89
CA GLY A 388 -13.93 14.23 39.64
C GLY A 388 -15.04 13.68 38.75
N VAL A 389 -14.73 13.36 37.48
CA VAL A 389 -15.66 12.72 36.56
C VAL A 389 -15.85 11.27 37.02
N PRO A 390 -17.08 10.81 37.28
CA PRO A 390 -17.35 9.40 37.53
C PRO A 390 -17.01 8.64 36.26
N ASP A 391 -15.94 7.85 36.32
CA ASP A 391 -15.39 7.24 35.13
C ASP A 391 -15.19 5.74 35.32
N ASN A 392 -16.15 4.99 34.78
CA ASN A 392 -16.14 3.53 34.73
C ASN A 392 -15.24 2.99 33.61
N PHE A 393 -14.70 3.87 32.76
CA PHE A 393 -14.04 3.50 31.52
C PHE A 393 -12.57 3.85 31.55
N LEU A 394 -12.19 5.14 31.61
CA LEU A 394 -10.78 5.52 31.49
C LEU A 394 -9.95 5.06 32.71
N GLN A 395 -10.57 4.92 33.88
CA GLN A 395 -9.89 4.45 35.09
C GLN A 395 -9.69 2.93 35.18
N SER A 396 -10.08 2.15 34.16
CA SER A 396 -9.84 0.70 34.17
C SER A 396 -8.37 0.36 34.34
N LYS A 397 -8.11 -0.61 35.24
CA LYS A 397 -6.78 -1.19 35.47
C LYS A 397 -6.47 -2.35 34.53
N TYR A 398 -7.48 -2.89 33.85
CA TYR A 398 -7.38 -4.14 33.11
C TYR A 398 -7.32 -3.95 31.59
N TYR A 399 -7.79 -2.80 31.09
CA TYR A 399 -7.85 -2.53 29.66
C TYR A 399 -7.56 -1.05 29.35
N SER A 400 -6.93 -0.81 28.21
CA SER A 400 -6.72 0.54 27.66
C SER A 400 -8.01 1.05 27.03
N THR A 401 -8.18 2.37 27.06
CA THR A 401 -9.46 3.08 26.87
C THR A 401 -9.20 4.39 26.15
N GLY A 402 -10.21 4.93 25.47
CA GLY A 402 -10.11 6.17 24.69
C GLY A 402 -9.47 5.97 23.33
N LEU A 403 -8.18 5.64 23.28
CA LEU A 403 -7.40 5.44 22.04
C LEU A 403 -6.74 4.06 22.03
N LEU A 404 -7.00 3.27 21.00
CA LEU A 404 -6.51 1.90 20.87
C LEU A 404 -5.88 1.68 19.49
N PRO A 405 -4.66 1.12 19.43
CA PRO A 405 -4.08 0.69 18.17
C PRO A 405 -4.60 -0.70 17.78
N PHE A 406 -5.04 -0.83 16.52
CA PHE A 406 -5.32 -2.11 15.87
C PHE A 406 -4.58 -2.17 14.54
N TYR A 407 -3.72 -3.18 14.31
CA TYR A 407 -2.86 -3.24 13.12
C TYR A 407 -2.10 -1.93 12.86
N ASN A 408 -1.59 -1.33 13.94
CA ASN A 408 -0.94 -0.01 13.95
C ASN A 408 -1.84 1.19 13.53
N HIS A 409 -3.15 1.00 13.33
CA HIS A 409 -4.12 2.07 13.14
C HIS A 409 -4.70 2.49 14.48
N VAL A 410 -4.69 3.79 14.76
CA VAL A 410 -5.23 4.30 16.01
C VAL A 410 -6.72 4.56 15.83
N MET A 411 -7.53 3.98 16.70
CA MET A 411 -8.98 4.14 16.73
C MET A 411 -9.45 4.65 18.09
N ILE A 412 -10.62 5.27 18.12
CA ILE A 412 -11.28 5.74 19.33
C ILE A 412 -12.50 4.90 19.69
N THR A 413 -12.72 4.71 20.98
CA THR A 413 -13.90 4.04 21.52
C THR A 413 -15.13 4.95 21.46
N VAL A 414 -16.15 4.57 20.70
CA VAL A 414 -17.33 5.43 20.47
C VAL A 414 -18.13 5.62 21.75
N ALA A 415 -18.47 4.51 22.43
CA ALA A 415 -19.32 4.55 23.62
C ALA A 415 -18.70 5.36 24.77
N GLU A 416 -17.41 5.17 25.05
CA GLU A 416 -16.72 5.88 26.15
C GLU A 416 -16.66 7.39 25.92
N LEU A 417 -16.41 7.80 24.69
CA LEU A 417 -16.34 9.22 24.34
C LEU A 417 -17.73 9.86 24.33
N MET A 418 -18.75 9.14 23.86
CA MET A 418 -20.15 9.60 23.90
C MET A 418 -20.65 9.79 25.34
N THR A 419 -20.29 8.93 26.26
CA THR A 419 -20.84 8.94 27.62
C THR A 419 -20.03 9.78 28.61
N ARG A 420 -18.91 10.35 28.18
CA ARG A 420 -17.99 11.10 29.03
C ARG A 420 -18.65 12.22 29.85
N TYR A 421 -19.71 12.83 29.31
CA TYR A 421 -20.48 13.89 29.95
C TYR A 421 -21.95 13.48 30.20
N GLY A 422 -22.21 12.19 30.33
CA GLY A 422 -23.57 11.62 30.32
C GLY A 422 -24.07 11.36 28.89
N LEU A 423 -25.09 10.52 28.73
CA LEU A 423 -25.54 10.05 27.42
C LEU A 423 -26.39 11.07 26.64
N ASP A 424 -27.33 11.74 27.31
CA ASP A 424 -28.27 12.68 26.68
C ASP A 424 -28.11 14.12 27.21
N THR A 425 -26.87 14.54 27.47
CA THR A 425 -26.59 15.91 27.87
C THR A 425 -26.20 16.76 26.66
N ALA A 426 -26.51 18.05 26.71
CA ALA A 426 -26.08 18.96 25.64
C ALA A 426 -24.55 19.13 25.59
N ALA A 427 -23.83 18.84 26.68
CA ALA A 427 -22.36 18.77 26.69
C ALA A 427 -21.86 17.55 25.91
N SER A 428 -22.48 16.37 26.09
CA SER A 428 -22.17 15.16 25.32
C SER A 428 -22.48 15.35 23.83
N LYS A 429 -23.64 15.92 23.47
CA LYS A 429 -23.99 16.21 22.07
C LYS A 429 -22.99 17.16 21.40
N GLY A 430 -22.57 18.21 22.11
CA GLY A 430 -21.53 19.13 21.62
C GLY A 430 -20.18 18.43 21.43
N PHE A 431 -19.78 17.57 22.38
CA PHE A 431 -18.55 16.80 22.30
C PHE A 431 -18.57 15.79 21.12
N MET A 432 -19.70 15.10 20.91
CA MET A 432 -19.89 14.21 19.76
C MET A 432 -19.74 14.93 18.43
N ILE A 433 -20.35 16.11 18.27
CA ILE A 433 -20.19 16.92 17.05
C ILE A 433 -18.71 17.30 16.86
N SER A 434 -18.00 17.65 17.94
CA SER A 434 -16.59 18.05 17.84
C SER A 434 -15.65 16.89 17.46
N ILE A 435 -15.94 15.67 17.90
CA ILE A 435 -15.07 14.49 17.67
C ILE A 435 -15.51 13.70 16.44
N PHE A 436 -16.81 13.42 16.31
CA PHE A 436 -17.37 12.59 15.24
C PHE A 436 -17.90 13.41 14.06
N GLY A 437 -17.94 14.75 14.16
CA GLY A 437 -18.57 15.63 13.16
C GLY A 437 -20.10 15.58 13.16
N ARG A 438 -20.71 14.70 13.96
CA ARG A 438 -22.14 14.45 14.04
C ARG A 438 -22.53 13.89 15.41
N ILE A 439 -23.82 13.91 15.69
CA ILE A 439 -24.39 13.14 16.81
C ILE A 439 -24.47 11.68 16.37
N ILE A 440 -24.08 10.76 17.27
CA ILE A 440 -24.25 9.32 17.06
C ILE A 440 -25.57 8.90 17.72
N ASP A 441 -26.54 8.50 16.90
CA ASP A 441 -27.90 8.15 17.31
C ASP A 441 -28.32 6.72 16.92
N ASP A 442 -27.34 5.89 16.52
CA ASP A 442 -27.55 4.48 16.23
C ASP A 442 -28.07 3.74 17.48
N PRO A 443 -29.25 3.08 17.40
CA PRO A 443 -29.87 2.45 18.56
C PRO A 443 -28.98 1.44 19.29
N ASP A 444 -28.21 0.64 18.55
CA ASP A 444 -27.38 -0.42 19.13
C ASP A 444 -26.19 0.19 19.89
N ILE A 445 -25.57 1.24 19.32
CA ILE A 445 -24.47 1.97 19.95
C ILE A 445 -24.96 2.70 21.21
N VAL A 446 -26.13 3.34 21.14
CA VAL A 446 -26.73 4.09 22.26
C VAL A 446 -27.14 3.13 23.38
N GLU A 447 -27.75 1.98 23.06
CA GLU A 447 -28.12 0.95 24.03
C GLU A 447 -26.86 0.38 24.71
N TYR A 448 -25.83 0.03 23.94
CA TYR A 448 -24.56 -0.43 24.47
C TYR A 448 -23.94 0.59 25.43
N ALA A 449 -23.86 1.85 25.02
CA ALA A 449 -23.31 2.93 25.83
C ALA A 449 -24.11 3.17 27.13
N SER A 450 -25.45 3.10 27.04
CA SER A 450 -26.36 3.19 28.18
C SER A 450 -26.11 2.07 29.19
N SER A 451 -25.99 0.83 28.70
CA SER A 451 -25.79 -0.37 29.53
C SER A 451 -24.50 -0.29 30.35
N LYS A 452 -23.46 0.36 29.82
CA LYS A 452 -22.15 0.47 30.47
C LYS A 452 -22.07 1.66 31.44
N CYS A 453 -22.91 2.67 31.30
CA CYS A 453 -22.98 3.81 32.22
C CYS A 453 -23.87 3.58 33.44
N GLY A 454 -24.53 2.42 33.54
CA GLY A 454 -25.42 2.11 34.66
C GLY A 454 -26.72 2.92 34.67
N GLY A 455 -27.05 3.62 33.57
CA GLY A 455 -28.32 4.33 33.39
C GLY A 455 -28.51 5.64 34.16
N GLU A 456 -27.53 6.10 34.95
CA GLU A 456 -27.61 7.37 35.68
C GLU A 456 -26.66 8.42 35.07
N ASP A 457 -27.12 9.66 34.92
CA ASP A 457 -26.26 10.81 34.63
C ASP A 457 -25.24 10.90 35.79
N PRO A 458 -23.92 10.88 35.53
CA PRO A 458 -22.90 10.91 36.58
C PRO A 458 -23.11 12.01 37.63
N GLY A 459 -23.93 13.03 37.34
CA GLY A 459 -24.21 14.12 38.24
C GLY A 459 -22.98 15.02 38.30
N GLN A 460 -23.11 16.25 37.84
CA GLN A 460 -21.98 17.15 37.86
C GLN A 460 -21.66 17.53 39.31
N SER A 461 -20.61 16.95 39.88
CA SER A 461 -20.17 17.32 41.23
C SER A 461 -19.90 18.83 41.28
N LEU A 462 -20.12 19.45 42.44
CA LEU A 462 -19.79 20.87 42.62
C LEU A 462 -18.31 21.14 42.26
N MET A 463 -17.44 20.17 42.55
CA MET A 463 -16.02 20.21 42.20
C MET A 463 -15.80 20.22 40.68
N PHE A 464 -16.49 19.33 39.96
CA PHE A 464 -16.45 19.28 38.49
C PHE A 464 -16.83 20.64 37.90
N ASN A 465 -17.95 21.21 38.34
CA ASN A 465 -18.43 22.50 37.85
C ASN A 465 -17.43 23.63 38.14
N LEU A 466 -16.95 23.75 39.37
CA LEU A 466 -15.99 24.80 39.74
C LEU A 466 -14.69 24.71 38.94
N LYS A 467 -14.15 23.49 38.79
CA LYS A 467 -12.91 23.25 38.03
C LYS A 467 -13.11 23.50 36.54
N PHE A 468 -14.23 23.03 35.98
CA PHE A 468 -14.58 23.24 34.58
C PHE A 468 -14.69 24.72 34.21
N TYR A 469 -15.43 25.52 34.99
CA TYR A 469 -15.52 26.96 34.74
C TYR A 469 -14.18 27.67 34.97
N TRP A 470 -13.43 27.27 35.99
CA TRP A 470 -12.09 27.81 36.21
C TRP A 470 -11.20 27.58 34.99
N ASP A 471 -11.13 26.37 34.46
CA ASP A 471 -10.30 26.03 33.30
C ASP A 471 -10.76 26.82 32.06
N LEU A 472 -12.08 26.91 31.82
CA LEU A 472 -12.66 27.65 30.70
C LEU A 472 -12.27 29.13 30.66
N PHE A 473 -12.23 29.79 31.83
CA PHE A 473 -11.91 31.23 31.94
C PHE A 473 -10.43 31.50 32.23
N SER A 474 -9.66 30.50 32.66
CA SER A 474 -8.23 30.64 32.97
C SER A 474 -7.29 30.06 31.90
N TYR A 475 -7.83 29.48 30.82
CA TYR A 475 -7.06 28.91 29.70
C TYR A 475 -5.92 29.82 29.23
N ASP A 476 -6.19 31.11 28.97
CA ASP A 476 -5.18 32.06 28.49
C ASP A 476 -3.99 32.22 29.45
N PHE A 477 -4.26 32.12 30.76
CA PHE A 477 -3.22 32.18 31.78
C PHE A 477 -2.37 30.90 31.76
N GLY A 478 -3.02 29.72 31.69
CA GLY A 478 -2.36 28.43 31.55
C GLY A 478 -1.47 28.39 30.30
N TYR A 479 -2.04 28.74 29.14
CA TYR A 479 -1.34 28.79 27.85
C TYR A 479 -0.10 29.68 27.91
N LYS A 480 -0.20 30.91 28.42
CA LYS A 480 0.96 31.83 28.53
C LYS A 480 2.05 31.26 29.44
N LYS A 481 1.68 30.59 30.53
CA LYS A 481 2.63 29.96 31.46
C LYS A 481 3.37 28.79 30.79
N VAL A 482 2.63 27.89 30.13
CA VAL A 482 3.22 26.73 29.44
C VAL A 482 4.05 27.16 28.25
N LYS A 483 3.58 28.13 27.46
CA LYS A 483 4.34 28.72 26.36
C LYS A 483 5.68 29.29 26.85
N LYS A 484 5.68 30.10 27.91
CA LYS A 484 6.92 30.61 28.49
C LYS A 484 7.87 29.49 28.94
N TYR A 485 7.34 28.39 29.47
CA TYR A 485 8.15 27.23 29.82
C TYR A 485 8.76 26.57 28.58
N LEU A 486 7.96 26.31 27.54
CA LEU A 486 8.41 25.68 26.29
C LEU A 486 9.38 26.56 25.49
N ASP A 487 9.16 27.88 25.45
CA ASP A 487 10.05 28.86 24.80
C ASP A 487 11.47 28.87 25.41
N ASN A 488 11.61 28.43 26.67
CA ASN A 488 12.89 28.32 27.39
C ASN A 488 13.28 26.86 27.67
N TYR A 489 12.58 25.90 27.04
CA TYR A 489 12.84 24.48 27.25
C TYR A 489 14.05 24.06 26.43
N HIS A 490 15.04 23.47 27.11
CA HIS A 490 16.26 22.97 26.48
C HIS A 490 16.36 21.47 26.69
N LEU A 491 16.39 20.72 25.58
CA LEU A 491 16.59 19.28 25.58
C LEU A 491 18.08 18.97 25.79
N ASN A 492 18.42 18.56 27.02
CA ASN A 492 19.80 18.32 27.43
C ASN A 492 20.26 16.86 27.18
N TYR A 493 19.85 16.24 26.06
CA TYR A 493 20.24 14.87 25.68
C TYR A 493 21.26 14.81 24.54
N LEU A 494 21.52 15.92 23.83
CA LEU A 494 22.47 15.96 22.71
C LEU A 494 23.96 15.94 23.15
N ASN A 495 24.22 15.99 24.47
CA ASN A 495 25.55 15.97 25.07
C ASN A 495 25.75 14.72 25.94
N THR A 496 25.48 13.54 25.39
CA THR A 496 25.69 12.26 26.08
C THR A 496 26.80 11.47 25.41
N ASP A 497 27.67 10.87 26.21
CA ASP A 497 28.84 10.13 25.70
C ASP A 497 28.48 8.74 25.15
N THR A 498 27.34 8.17 25.54
CA THR A 498 26.89 6.84 25.13
C THR A 498 25.42 6.81 24.67
N ALA A 499 25.06 5.79 23.89
CA ALA A 499 23.67 5.56 23.47
C ALA A 499 22.75 5.22 24.66
N GLU A 500 23.28 4.57 25.70
CA GLU A 500 22.54 4.27 26.93
C GLU A 500 22.20 5.56 27.69
N ASP A 501 23.17 6.47 27.84
CA ASP A 501 22.96 7.78 28.46
C ASP A 501 21.95 8.62 27.69
N CYS A 502 22.01 8.59 26.34
CA CYS A 502 21.03 9.25 25.48
C CYS A 502 19.62 8.69 25.71
N PHE A 503 19.48 7.36 25.72
CA PHE A 503 18.20 6.70 25.98
C PHE A 503 17.66 7.03 27.38
N ALA A 504 18.51 6.99 28.41
CA ALA A 504 18.12 7.35 29.77
C ALA A 504 17.69 8.83 29.89
N ALA A 505 18.39 9.73 29.20
CA ALA A 505 18.04 11.14 29.14
C ALA A 505 16.68 11.37 28.46
N LEU A 506 16.42 10.71 27.33
CA LEU A 506 15.15 10.75 26.62
C LEU A 506 13.99 10.20 27.46
N MET A 507 14.20 9.07 28.14
CA MET A 507 13.19 8.50 29.04
C MET A 507 12.88 9.42 30.22
N LYS A 508 13.88 10.14 30.74
CA LYS A 508 13.69 11.14 31.80
C LYS A 508 12.89 12.35 31.29
N SER A 509 13.15 12.82 30.07
CA SER A 509 12.43 13.94 29.46
C SER A 509 11.04 13.58 28.94
N GLY A 510 10.70 12.28 28.83
CA GLY A 510 9.38 11.84 28.38
C GLY A 510 8.22 12.45 29.17
N SER A 511 8.41 12.73 30.47
CA SER A 511 7.43 13.41 31.32
C SER A 511 7.32 14.93 31.11
N ASP A 512 8.29 15.55 30.42
CA ASP A 512 8.22 16.99 30.12
C ASP A 512 7.15 17.31 29.07
N PHE A 513 6.80 16.33 28.22
CA PHE A 513 5.72 16.43 27.24
C PHE A 513 4.34 16.61 27.88
N ASP A 514 4.14 16.10 29.10
CA ASP A 514 2.86 16.14 29.80
C ASP A 514 2.30 17.55 29.91
N LYS A 515 3.13 18.55 30.19
CA LYS A 515 2.69 19.95 30.37
C LYS A 515 2.15 20.55 29.07
N GLY A 516 2.81 20.25 27.95
CA GLY A 516 2.38 20.74 26.64
C GLY A 516 1.08 20.09 26.20
N ILE A 517 1.00 18.76 26.34
CA ILE A 517 -0.19 18.00 25.94
C ILE A 517 -1.38 18.30 26.86
N GLU A 518 -1.19 18.44 28.17
CA GLU A 518 -2.25 18.85 29.10
C GLU A 518 -2.85 20.20 28.70
N GLN A 519 -2.02 21.20 28.42
CA GLN A 519 -2.49 22.50 27.95
C GLN A 519 -3.22 22.42 26.61
N HIS A 520 -2.78 21.53 25.71
CA HIS A 520 -3.44 21.27 24.44
C HIS A 520 -4.84 20.67 24.64
N PHE A 521 -4.99 19.72 25.57
CA PHE A 521 -6.27 19.15 25.96
C PHE A 521 -7.20 20.18 26.60
N GLU A 522 -6.70 20.98 27.54
CA GLU A 522 -7.47 22.07 28.15
C GLU A 522 -7.96 23.07 27.08
N GLY A 523 -7.12 23.40 26.10
CA GLY A 523 -7.50 24.27 24.99
C GLY A 523 -8.58 23.66 24.09
N THR A 524 -8.45 22.37 23.78
CA THR A 524 -9.44 21.64 22.97
C THR A 524 -10.79 21.57 23.68
N GLU A 525 -10.81 21.23 24.97
CA GLU A 525 -12.04 21.18 25.77
C GLU A 525 -12.67 22.58 25.92
N SER A 526 -11.86 23.61 26.17
CA SER A 526 -12.32 25.00 26.29
C SER A 526 -12.91 25.52 24.99
N SER A 527 -12.24 25.28 23.86
CA SER A 527 -12.72 25.65 22.52
C SER A 527 -14.05 24.96 22.19
N SER A 528 -14.13 23.64 22.41
CA SER A 528 -15.36 22.85 22.21
C SER A 528 -16.52 23.37 23.05
N THR A 529 -16.24 23.78 24.28
CA THR A 529 -17.22 24.35 25.20
C THR A 529 -17.73 25.71 24.73
N TRP A 530 -16.83 26.62 24.32
CA TRP A 530 -17.21 27.92 23.77
C TRP A 530 -18.02 27.78 22.48
N ASN A 531 -17.66 26.84 21.61
CA ASN A 531 -18.40 26.48 20.41
C ASN A 531 -19.83 26.03 20.75
N MET A 532 -19.99 25.17 21.77
CA MET A 532 -21.31 24.75 22.25
C MET A 532 -22.14 25.94 22.74
N TYR A 533 -21.57 26.85 23.53
CA TYR A 533 -22.29 28.02 24.02
C TYR A 533 -22.72 28.95 22.88
N LEU A 534 -21.82 29.20 21.93
CA LEU A 534 -22.12 29.99 20.74
C LEU A 534 -23.26 29.38 19.95
N PHE A 535 -23.19 28.06 19.72
CA PHE A 535 -24.23 27.32 19.02
C PHE A 535 -25.59 27.38 19.74
N ARG A 536 -25.61 27.27 21.08
CA ARG A 536 -26.85 27.44 21.88
C ARG A 536 -27.42 28.84 21.78
N ILE A 537 -26.57 29.87 21.81
CA ILE A 537 -27.00 31.26 21.65
C ILE A 537 -27.66 31.45 20.28
N LEU A 538 -27.07 30.90 19.22
CA LEU A 538 -27.64 30.95 17.87
C LEU A 538 -28.97 30.18 17.78
N CYS A 539 -29.04 28.96 18.32
CA CYS A 539 -30.28 28.20 18.38
C CYS A 539 -31.40 28.97 19.11
N HIS A 540 -31.05 29.60 20.24
CA HIS A 540 -31.99 30.41 21.01
C HIS A 540 -32.45 31.65 20.24
N ALA A 541 -31.53 32.33 19.55
CA ALA A 541 -31.83 33.51 18.75
C ALA A 541 -32.72 33.19 17.53
N HIS A 542 -32.49 32.04 16.88
CA HIS A 542 -33.28 31.59 15.74
C HIS A 542 -34.59 30.89 16.13
N GLY A 543 -34.70 30.38 17.36
CA GLY A 543 -35.85 29.61 17.84
C GLY A 543 -36.01 28.23 17.19
N ARG A 544 -34.99 27.76 16.46
CA ARG A 544 -34.99 26.50 15.69
C ARG A 544 -33.56 25.92 15.61
N PHE A 545 -33.47 24.66 15.20
CA PHE A 545 -32.22 23.95 14.94
C PHE A 545 -32.27 23.45 13.49
N ASP A 546 -31.61 24.16 12.58
CA ASP A 546 -31.58 23.86 11.15
C ASP A 546 -30.27 24.32 10.49
N THR A 547 -30.17 24.16 9.17
CA THR A 547 -28.98 24.51 8.39
C THR A 547 -28.59 25.98 8.46
N ASP A 548 -29.54 26.89 8.73
CA ASP A 548 -29.25 28.33 8.82
C ASP A 548 -28.41 28.63 10.07
N VAL A 549 -28.74 27.98 11.19
CA VAL A 549 -27.96 28.07 12.44
C VAL A 549 -26.54 27.57 12.24
N TYR A 550 -26.36 26.48 11.48
CA TYR A 550 -25.02 25.98 11.14
C TYR A 550 -24.24 26.96 10.28
N SER A 551 -24.87 27.58 9.28
CA SER A 551 -24.24 28.59 8.41
C SER A 551 -23.76 29.81 9.20
N ASP A 552 -24.60 30.33 10.11
CA ASP A 552 -24.23 31.46 10.98
C ASP A 552 -23.12 31.09 11.95
N PHE A 553 -23.17 29.89 12.52
CA PHE A 553 -22.13 29.36 13.39
C PHE A 553 -20.78 29.28 12.66
N SER A 554 -20.75 28.68 11.47
CA SER A 554 -19.54 28.62 10.63
C SER A 554 -19.01 30.01 10.26
N SER A 555 -19.91 30.96 9.96
CA SER A 555 -19.53 32.34 9.64
C SER A 555 -18.87 33.05 10.81
N LEU A 556 -19.35 32.82 12.04
CA LEU A 556 -18.73 33.37 13.25
C LEU A 556 -17.36 32.73 13.52
N LEU A 557 -17.23 31.41 13.39
CA LEU A 557 -15.94 30.74 13.52
C LEU A 557 -14.91 31.23 12.50
N ALA A 558 -15.34 31.55 11.28
CA ALA A 558 -14.46 32.10 10.24
C ALA A 558 -13.85 33.47 10.60
N THR A 559 -14.42 34.20 11.58
CA THR A 559 -13.86 35.47 12.07
C THR A 559 -12.77 35.30 13.13
N SER A 560 -12.56 34.07 13.64
CA SER A 560 -11.55 33.81 14.66
C SER A 560 -10.14 34.09 14.13
N SER A 561 -9.45 35.01 14.81
CA SER A 561 -8.03 35.28 14.58
C SER A 561 -7.18 34.39 15.50
N ASN A 562 -5.96 34.04 15.07
CA ASN A 562 -4.99 33.22 15.82
C ASN A 562 -5.27 31.71 15.89
N VAL A 563 -5.91 31.13 14.88
CA VAL A 563 -5.99 29.67 14.74
C VAL A 563 -4.71 29.15 14.08
N GLU A 564 -3.86 28.48 14.86
CA GLU A 564 -2.52 28.02 14.42
C GLU A 564 -2.59 27.12 13.19
N SER A 565 -3.48 26.12 13.19
CA SER A 565 -3.61 25.18 12.06
C SER A 565 -4.11 25.85 10.78
N ALA A 566 -4.96 26.88 10.90
CA ALA A 566 -5.44 27.68 9.77
C ALA A 566 -4.38 28.67 9.25
N ASN A 567 -3.38 29.00 10.06
CA ASN A 567 -2.28 29.89 9.66
C ASN A 567 -1.34 29.22 8.67
N VAL A 568 -1.11 27.90 8.76
CA VAL A 568 -0.12 27.20 7.92
C VAL A 568 -0.44 27.29 6.42
N PRO A 569 -1.67 26.99 5.94
CA PRO A 569 -2.03 27.19 4.54
C PRO A 569 -1.88 28.65 4.10
N HIS A 570 -2.24 29.60 4.97
CA HIS A 570 -2.11 31.03 4.67
C HIS A 570 -0.64 31.45 4.51
N ALA A 571 0.23 31.04 5.44
CA ALA A 571 1.66 31.31 5.39
C ALA A 571 2.32 30.67 4.16
N MET A 572 1.90 29.45 3.77
CA MET A 572 2.37 28.79 2.56
C MET A 572 1.92 29.53 1.29
N GLN A 573 0.66 29.99 1.23
CA GLN A 573 0.17 30.83 0.15
C GLN A 573 0.93 32.17 0.07
N GLU A 574 1.29 32.76 1.20
CA GLU A 574 2.09 33.99 1.20
C GLU A 574 3.50 33.78 0.62
N VAL A 575 4.12 32.63 0.89
CA VAL A 575 5.41 32.25 0.31
C VAL A 575 5.24 32.08 -1.20
N ALA A 576 4.28 31.26 -1.64
CA ALA A 576 4.01 31.03 -3.07
C ALA A 576 3.69 32.33 -3.82
N PHE A 577 2.89 33.21 -3.23
CA PHE A 577 2.58 34.52 -3.80
C PHE A 577 3.81 35.40 -3.95
N GLN A 578 4.72 35.36 -2.98
CA GLN A 578 5.96 36.13 -3.08
C GLN A 578 6.93 35.54 -4.10
N ILE A 579 6.97 34.21 -4.25
CA ILE A 579 7.74 33.54 -5.31
C ILE A 579 7.32 34.07 -6.68
N VAL A 580 6.03 34.07 -6.98
CA VAL A 580 5.48 34.57 -8.27
C VAL A 580 5.77 36.05 -8.52
N LYS A 581 6.08 36.84 -7.49
CA LYS A 581 6.51 38.24 -7.63
C LYS A 581 8.00 38.40 -7.92
N ASP A 582 8.81 37.49 -7.39
CA ASP A 582 10.27 37.58 -7.49
C ASP A 582 10.80 36.84 -8.73
N ILE A 583 10.09 35.81 -9.20
CA ILE A 583 10.43 34.98 -10.37
C ILE A 583 9.17 34.54 -11.12
N SER A 584 9.30 34.20 -12.41
CA SER A 584 8.17 33.69 -13.21
C SER A 584 7.64 32.36 -12.62
N PRO A 585 6.30 32.16 -12.55
CA PRO A 585 5.71 30.88 -12.14
C PRO A 585 6.21 29.70 -12.98
N GLU A 586 6.39 29.92 -14.28
CA GLU A 586 6.88 28.91 -15.22
C GLU A 586 8.34 28.56 -14.96
N GLU A 587 9.17 29.55 -14.66
CA GLU A 587 10.58 29.39 -14.31
C GLU A 587 10.74 28.61 -13.00
N PHE A 588 10.04 29.00 -11.93
CA PHE A 588 10.09 28.29 -10.63
C PHE A 588 9.57 26.84 -10.72
N ARG A 589 8.60 26.57 -11.59
CA ARG A 589 8.11 25.21 -11.84
C ARG A 589 9.09 24.37 -12.64
N SER A 590 9.84 25.00 -13.56
CA SER A 590 10.81 24.29 -14.39
C SER A 590 12.05 23.83 -13.62
N MET A 591 12.30 24.44 -12.46
CA MET A 591 13.35 24.00 -11.54
C MET A 591 13.05 22.58 -11.01
N SER A 592 14.09 21.77 -10.91
CA SER A 592 14.05 20.58 -10.06
C SER A 592 13.77 20.97 -8.61
N ILE A 593 13.37 20.00 -7.79
CA ILE A 593 13.01 20.25 -6.39
C ILE A 593 14.23 20.72 -5.62
N GLU A 594 15.39 20.12 -5.87
CA GLU A 594 16.67 20.49 -5.29
C GLU A 594 17.08 21.91 -5.66
N GLU A 595 16.97 22.28 -6.94
CA GLU A 595 17.28 23.64 -7.41
C GLU A 595 16.35 24.68 -6.79
N ALA A 596 15.05 24.39 -6.73
CA ALA A 596 14.06 25.29 -6.13
C ALA A 596 14.28 25.45 -4.62
N GLU A 597 14.62 24.37 -3.93
CA GLU A 597 14.97 24.40 -2.50
C GLU A 597 16.25 25.20 -2.28
N GLU A 598 17.33 24.90 -3.00
CA GLU A 598 18.60 25.61 -2.90
C GLU A 598 18.40 27.11 -3.17
N TRP A 599 17.64 27.45 -4.22
CA TRP A 599 17.30 28.83 -4.53
C TRP A 599 16.55 29.50 -3.38
N LEU A 600 15.50 28.90 -2.83
CA LEU A 600 14.74 29.48 -1.71
C LEU A 600 15.57 29.60 -0.42
N GLN A 601 16.50 28.67 -0.19
CA GLN A 601 17.39 28.71 0.97
C GLN A 601 18.48 29.79 0.84
N THR A 602 18.98 30.04 -0.37
CA THR A 602 20.14 30.93 -0.61
C THR A 602 19.77 32.33 -1.09
N THR A 603 18.63 32.49 -1.78
CA THR A 603 18.25 33.75 -2.38
C THR A 603 18.06 34.87 -1.34
N THR A 604 18.47 36.07 -1.73
CA THR A 604 18.30 37.31 -0.96
C THR A 604 16.95 37.98 -1.24
N CYS A 605 16.18 37.46 -2.20
CA CYS A 605 14.83 37.90 -2.50
C CYS A 605 13.87 37.69 -1.32
N LEU A 606 12.73 38.38 -1.34
CA LEU A 606 11.75 38.33 -0.26
C LEU A 606 11.10 36.94 -0.14
N SER A 607 10.96 36.22 -1.26
CA SER A 607 10.55 34.81 -1.34
C SER A 607 11.43 33.91 -0.47
N GLY A 608 12.75 33.97 -0.62
CA GLY A 608 13.68 33.21 0.20
C GLY A 608 13.61 33.58 1.67
N TYR A 609 13.51 34.88 2.00
CA TYR A 609 13.29 35.30 3.38
C TYR A 609 12.00 34.73 3.97
N LYS A 610 10.87 34.82 3.25
CA LYS A 610 9.58 34.30 3.71
C LYS A 610 9.59 32.78 3.86
N PHE A 611 10.23 32.07 2.94
CA PHE A 611 10.39 30.62 3.03
C PHE A 611 11.18 30.20 4.26
N ARG A 612 12.32 30.85 4.53
CA ARG A 612 13.12 30.57 5.75
C ARG A 612 12.37 30.92 7.04
N GLN A 613 11.55 31.99 7.04
CA GLN A 613 10.67 32.30 8.17
C GLN A 613 9.56 31.25 8.34
N PHE A 614 9.00 30.75 7.23
CA PHE A 614 8.03 29.65 7.26
C PHE A 614 8.66 28.40 7.87
N LEU A 615 9.84 27.97 7.41
CA LEU A 615 10.54 26.82 8.00
C LEU A 615 10.87 27.04 9.47
N LYS A 616 11.33 28.23 9.87
CA LYS A 616 11.58 28.52 11.28
C LYS A 616 10.32 28.39 12.15
N ARG A 617 9.14 28.77 11.61
CA ARG A 617 7.88 28.80 12.37
C ARG A 617 7.09 27.50 12.31
N HIS A 618 7.14 26.80 11.19
CA HIS A 618 6.30 25.64 10.85
C HIS A 618 7.09 24.43 10.33
N GLY A 619 8.41 24.53 10.21
CA GLY A 619 9.27 23.46 9.68
C GLY A 619 9.24 22.19 10.51
N HIS A 620 8.95 22.27 11.80
CA HIS A 620 8.72 21.12 12.69
C HIS A 620 7.47 20.29 12.33
N ARG A 621 6.61 20.75 11.41
CA ARG A 621 5.39 20.04 10.99
C ARG A 621 5.65 19.14 9.78
N CYS A 622 4.73 18.20 9.57
CA CYS A 622 4.69 17.32 8.41
C CYS A 622 3.31 16.69 8.26
N LEU A 623 3.14 15.91 7.17
CA LEU A 623 2.06 14.94 7.09
C LEU A 623 2.30 13.84 8.13
N LYS A 624 1.26 13.44 8.88
CA LYS A 624 1.33 12.51 10.02
C LYS A 624 2.20 13.03 11.17
N GLU A 625 2.01 14.29 11.57
CA GLU A 625 2.81 14.95 12.62
C GLU A 625 2.78 14.27 14.00
N PHE A 626 1.78 13.43 14.27
CA PHE A 626 1.69 12.64 15.49
C PHE A 626 2.50 11.33 15.45
N ASP A 627 3.05 10.94 14.30
CA ASP A 627 4.03 9.87 14.23
C ASP A 627 5.44 10.46 14.30
N VAL A 628 6.16 10.16 15.37
CA VAL A 628 7.53 10.67 15.64
C VAL A 628 8.52 10.27 14.55
N ARG A 629 8.21 9.23 13.77
CA ARG A 629 9.04 8.79 12.64
C ARG A 629 8.85 9.66 11.38
N SER A 630 7.82 10.50 11.33
CA SER A 630 7.52 11.36 10.19
C SER A 630 8.62 12.40 9.95
N ILE A 631 8.99 12.59 8.69
CA ILE A 631 10.01 13.55 8.30
C ILE A 631 9.37 14.93 8.23
N THR A 632 9.90 15.85 9.04
CA THR A 632 9.43 17.25 9.12
C THR A 632 9.89 18.08 7.92
N TRP A 633 9.19 19.17 7.61
CA TRP A 633 9.57 20.05 6.51
C TRP A 633 10.93 20.73 6.70
N GLU A 634 11.40 20.86 7.94
CA GLU A 634 12.75 21.34 8.25
C GLU A 634 13.82 20.29 7.96
N MET A 635 13.50 19.00 8.17
CA MET A 635 14.42 17.89 7.88
C MET A 635 14.49 17.58 6.38
N ASP A 636 13.35 17.64 5.68
CA ASP A 636 13.26 17.49 4.23
C ASP A 636 12.10 18.35 3.68
N ALA A 637 12.44 19.39 2.91
CA ALA A 637 11.48 20.34 2.38
C ALA A 637 10.84 19.90 1.04
N LYS A 638 11.19 18.76 0.45
CA LYS A 638 10.75 18.39 -0.93
C LYS A 638 9.24 18.42 -1.13
N ILE A 639 8.48 17.88 -0.17
CA ILE A 639 7.01 17.90 -0.21
C ILE A 639 6.51 19.34 -0.18
N LEU A 640 7.10 20.18 0.68
CA LEU A 640 6.77 21.60 0.78
C LEU A 640 7.08 22.34 -0.53
N ILE A 641 8.22 22.07 -1.16
CA ILE A 641 8.61 22.67 -2.45
C ILE A 641 7.61 22.29 -3.55
N LYS A 642 7.24 21.01 -3.66
CA LYS A 642 6.20 20.54 -4.61
C LYS A 642 4.88 21.28 -4.40
N LEU A 643 4.46 21.45 -3.14
CA LEU A 643 3.25 22.20 -2.81
C LEU A 643 3.38 23.68 -3.22
N LEU A 644 4.51 24.33 -2.95
CA LEU A 644 4.76 25.72 -3.36
C LEU A 644 4.75 25.88 -4.89
N GLN A 645 5.34 24.95 -5.64
CA GLN A 645 5.31 24.94 -7.10
C GLN A 645 3.88 24.78 -7.64
N SER A 646 3.07 23.91 -7.02
CA SER A 646 1.66 23.75 -7.36
C SER A 646 0.85 25.02 -7.07
N LEU A 647 1.07 25.62 -5.89
CA LEU A 647 0.39 26.86 -5.49
C LEU A 647 0.78 28.04 -6.39
N ALA A 648 2.04 28.15 -6.82
CA ALA A 648 2.50 29.21 -7.69
C ALA A 648 1.74 29.27 -9.04
N LEU A 649 1.26 28.13 -9.55
CA LEU A 649 0.43 28.05 -10.76
C LEU A 649 -1.01 28.47 -10.53
N GLY A 650 -1.55 28.17 -9.35
CA GLY A 650 -2.93 28.45 -8.98
C GLY A 650 -3.18 29.94 -8.74
N VAL A 651 -2.12 30.74 -8.51
CA VAL A 651 -2.23 32.19 -8.32
C VAL A 651 -2.57 32.86 -9.65
N SER A 652 -3.84 33.23 -9.82
CA SER A 652 -4.28 33.96 -11.02
C SER A 652 -3.78 35.41 -11.04
N LYS A 653 -3.60 35.99 -12.24
CA LYS A 653 -3.33 37.43 -12.43
C LYS A 653 -4.41 38.33 -11.78
N GLU A 654 -5.62 37.82 -11.59
CA GLU A 654 -6.74 38.51 -10.94
C GLU A 654 -6.64 38.49 -9.40
N GLU A 655 -6.19 37.39 -8.79
CA GLU A 655 -5.88 37.33 -7.36
C GLU A 655 -4.68 38.21 -6.99
N LEU A 656 -3.68 38.28 -7.88
CA LEU A 656 -2.56 39.24 -7.81
C LEU A 656 -3.06 40.69 -7.75
N ARG A 657 -4.13 41.01 -8.48
CA ARG A 657 -4.73 42.36 -8.56
C ARG A 657 -5.69 42.66 -7.41
N ASN A 658 -6.51 41.69 -7.01
CA ASN A 658 -7.48 41.84 -5.93
C ASN A 658 -6.82 41.94 -4.56
N LYS A 659 -5.77 41.13 -4.26
CA LYS A 659 -5.04 41.25 -2.99
C LYS A 659 -4.26 42.57 -2.87
N MET A 660 -3.73 43.09 -3.98
CA MET A 660 -3.13 44.45 -4.04
C MET A 660 -4.13 45.57 -3.75
N MET A 661 -5.40 45.43 -4.14
CA MET A 661 -6.43 46.42 -3.81
C MET A 661 -6.96 46.30 -2.37
N THR A 662 -7.02 45.10 -1.78
CA THR A 662 -7.40 44.95 -0.37
C THR A 662 -6.35 45.51 0.59
N SER A 663 -5.05 45.36 0.32
CA SER A 663 -4.01 45.97 1.16
C SER A 663 -4.00 47.51 1.09
N VAL A 664 -4.46 48.11 -0.01
CA VAL A 664 -4.68 49.57 -0.12
C VAL A 664 -5.99 50.02 0.51
N LYS A 665 -7.05 49.19 0.52
CA LYS A 665 -8.34 49.50 1.18
C LYS A 665 -8.26 49.49 2.71
N TYR A 666 -7.43 48.64 3.31
CA TYR A 666 -7.24 48.65 4.78
C TYR A 666 -6.35 49.81 5.26
N PHE A 667 -5.50 50.38 4.41
CA PHE A 667 -4.71 51.57 4.77
C PHE A 667 -5.47 52.90 4.60
N ARG A 668 -6.51 52.94 3.75
CA ARG A 668 -7.29 54.16 3.49
C ARG A 668 -8.46 54.36 4.47
N ASN A 669 -8.97 53.28 5.07
CA ASN A 669 -10.04 53.35 6.07
C ASN A 669 -9.54 53.50 7.53
N PHE A 670 -8.22 53.60 7.75
CA PHE A 670 -7.62 53.90 9.05
C PHE A 670 -7.17 55.38 9.20
N MET A 671 -7.50 56.24 8.24
CA MET A 671 -7.30 57.70 8.34
C MET A 671 -8.60 58.52 8.27
N CYS A 672 -9.78 57.88 8.39
CA CYS A 672 -11.08 58.58 8.40
C CYS A 672 -12.11 58.01 9.40
N LEU A 673 -11.68 57.19 10.35
CA LEU A 673 -12.35 56.85 11.61
C LEU A 673 -11.27 56.79 12.69
#